data_AF-A0A962X7S1-F1
#
_entry.id   AF-A0A962X7S1-F1
#
_cell.length_a   1.000
_cell.length_b   1.000
_cell.length_c   1.000
_cell.angle_alpha   90.00
_cell.angle_beta   90.00
_cell.angle_gamma   90.00
#
_symmetry.space_group_name_H-M   'P 1'
#
loop_
_entity.id
_entity.type
_entity.pdbx_description
1 polymer ?
#
loop_
_entity_poly.entity_id
_entity_poly.type
_entity_poly.pdbx_seq_one_letter_code
_entity_poly.pdbx_strand_id
1 'polypeptide(L)'
;LLAPGSTITAAGISMSGTSQATPHVAGAIAVLRAAYPNESLDATIARLTNTGVPVTDAANGVTKPRIDLLSAFTANRTAYPLTVDKAGAGSGTVSSNPAGINCGNQCQAEFAEGTTVNLTAIPDTGSVFDGWSGACTGTTACAVSMDGARNVTATFTAVSALSLGEALDNTTLNWNTTGAAGWQGVQLSNRDAARSGAIGDDQRSVLQTAVTGPGTLTFQWRVSSEPNFDFLTFQVDGVTYQVDGGTPFEISGAQSWETRTVTIGAGTHQVQWIYRKDESVSEGEDAGWVDAVTFTPTQSNRPNLTVTQVISPANGMPGGTIEVSATVTNQGDVAAGSFWLAFLLSGDAAIAPGDVDTGWGCTFNEGLAGGATNTCSGEIVIPSTLAPGTYYLGAYADFRSEVTESDETNNGLPADNIIAIANSVSSLVVTRTGTGAGKVSSNPVGIDCGSQCNVNFPTGAVVTLTAVPDPGSTFIGWNGDCAASAGSCLITLDTDRNATAIFSTTASAEVFPRNGVWPVGWTTPVTSSVDWTLASDWAEEGRYSLRSGAIRDNQQSQVEISGNFQAGVVSFTFYISSEIDYDWLTFSIDGIEQNGWSGEGQRSVSFPLTAGFHTLRWAYEKDESVALGSDAAWIDSVSLPVVSSGDAATTLITHYYVSILRRQPEPDGLVFWQQLIAEKRAQGLDVKPVFRDMASFFFNSPEYLNRNTSNVEFITNLYLTFFQREPEAGGLTFWLEQLASGVTRNEAMAGFLFSQEFTDFMRALGL
;
A
#
# COMPACT_ATOMS: atom_id res chain seq x y z
N LEU A 1 8.91 44.68 51.00
CA LEU A 1 8.02 43.51 50.91
C LEU A 1 7.00 43.80 49.81
N LEU A 2 7.06 43.01 48.74
CA LEU A 2 6.21 42.98 47.53
C LEU A 2 6.47 43.88 46.31
N ALA A 3 6.32 43.18 45.17
CA ALA A 3 6.03 43.53 43.77
C ALA A 3 7.00 44.42 42.99
N PRO A 4 8.10 43.88 42.45
CA PRO A 4 8.55 44.27 41.13
C PRO A 4 7.83 43.35 40.11
N GLY A 5 6.84 43.90 39.41
CA GLY A 5 6.26 43.34 38.17
C GLY A 5 5.46 42.02 38.19
N SER A 6 5.52 41.19 39.23
CA SER A 6 4.93 39.83 39.20
C SER A 6 3.41 39.79 39.38
N THR A 7 2.74 38.97 38.56
CA THR A 7 1.30 38.67 38.64
C THR A 7 0.99 37.87 39.90
N ILE A 8 0.00 38.31 40.67
CA ILE A 8 -0.51 37.61 41.86
C ILE A 8 -1.89 37.05 41.52
N THR A 9 -2.05 35.73 41.62
CA THR A 9 -3.35 35.07 41.51
C THR A 9 -3.98 34.94 42.89
N ALA A 10 -5.13 35.57 43.10
CA ALA A 10 -5.92 35.43 44.32
C ALA A 10 -7.41 35.36 43.96
N ALA A 11 -8.14 34.43 44.55
CA ALA A 11 -9.58 34.20 44.30
C ALA A 11 -9.93 34.05 42.80
N GLY A 12 -9.08 33.37 42.03
CA GLY A 12 -9.28 33.14 40.59
C GLY A 12 -8.94 34.33 39.68
N ILE A 13 -8.45 35.45 40.24
CA ILE A 13 -8.08 36.65 39.48
C ILE A 13 -6.57 36.86 39.56
N SER A 14 -5.92 37.01 38.40
CA SER A 14 -4.48 37.23 38.25
C SER A 14 -4.18 38.67 37.85
N MET A 15 -3.60 39.47 38.75
CA MET A 15 -3.29 40.88 38.48
C MET A 15 -1.90 41.25 39.01
N SER A 16 -1.23 42.18 38.34
CA SER A 16 0.00 42.82 38.81
C SER A 16 -0.31 44.21 39.41
N GLY A 17 0.54 44.69 40.32
CA GLY A 17 0.46 46.04 40.88
C GLY A 17 0.27 46.12 42.40
N THR A 18 0.47 47.33 42.95
CA THR A 18 0.45 47.59 44.40
C THR A 18 -0.92 47.36 45.04
N SER A 19 -2.01 47.65 44.32
CA SER A 19 -3.39 47.47 44.80
C SER A 19 -3.73 46.03 45.16
N GLN A 20 -3.17 45.04 44.43
CA GLN A 20 -3.38 43.62 44.70
C GLN A 20 -2.48 43.10 45.85
N ALA A 21 -1.35 43.75 46.08
CA ALA A 21 -0.38 43.37 47.12
C ALA A 21 -0.78 43.88 48.52
N THR A 22 -1.37 45.07 48.62
CA THR A 22 -1.72 45.73 49.90
C THR A 22 -2.54 44.85 50.88
N PRO A 23 -3.66 44.21 50.48
CA PRO A 23 -4.45 43.39 51.42
C PRO A 23 -3.68 42.17 51.94
N HIS A 24 -2.81 41.57 51.12
CA HIS A 24 -1.97 40.44 51.51
C HIS A 24 -0.92 40.85 52.57
N VAL A 25 -0.31 42.03 52.43
CA VAL A 25 0.63 42.56 53.44
C VAL A 25 -0.09 42.87 54.75
N ALA A 26 -1.26 43.50 54.68
CA ALA A 26 -2.05 43.82 55.86
C ALA A 26 -2.48 42.55 56.60
N GLY A 27 -2.95 41.52 55.89
CA GLY A 27 -3.30 40.21 56.46
C GLY A 27 -2.08 39.51 57.09
N ALA A 28 -0.93 39.50 56.42
CA ALA A 28 0.30 38.92 56.94
C ALA A 28 0.76 39.58 58.25
N ILE A 29 0.75 40.91 58.31
CA ILE A 29 1.09 41.67 59.52
C ILE A 29 0.08 41.38 60.62
N ALA A 30 -1.23 41.33 60.32
CA ALA A 30 -2.27 41.03 61.31
C ALA A 30 -2.07 39.63 61.94
N VAL A 31 -1.79 38.62 61.11
CA VAL A 31 -1.50 37.26 61.56
C VAL A 31 -0.26 37.22 62.45
N LEU A 32 0.84 37.86 62.05
CA LEU A 32 2.08 37.87 62.83
C LEU A 32 1.94 38.67 64.13
N ARG A 33 1.18 39.77 64.15
CA ARG A 33 0.93 40.54 65.37
C ARG A 33 0.02 39.81 66.34
N ALA A 34 -0.89 38.96 65.85
CA ALA A 34 -1.65 38.06 66.70
C ALA A 34 -0.77 36.95 67.31
N ALA A 35 0.17 36.40 66.52
CA ALA A 35 1.07 35.33 66.95
C ALA A 35 2.20 35.82 67.88
N TYR A 36 2.70 37.03 67.64
CA TYR A 36 3.82 37.65 68.32
C TYR A 36 3.42 39.05 68.84
N PRO A 37 2.52 39.13 69.84
CA PRO A 37 1.92 40.40 70.28
C PRO A 37 2.93 41.42 70.81
N ASN A 38 4.07 40.93 71.31
CA ASN A 38 5.14 41.75 71.89
C ASN A 38 6.25 42.12 70.89
N GLU A 39 6.18 41.64 69.64
CA GLU A 39 7.19 41.95 68.61
C GLU A 39 6.99 43.38 68.08
N SER A 40 8.07 44.15 67.94
CA SER A 40 7.99 45.49 67.35
C SER A 40 7.60 45.41 65.86
N LEU A 41 7.08 46.51 65.31
CA LEU A 41 6.76 46.56 63.89
C LEU A 41 8.00 46.32 63.02
N ASP A 42 9.16 46.87 63.39
CA ASP A 42 10.42 46.66 62.66
C ASP A 42 10.86 45.20 62.70
N ALA A 43 10.70 44.52 63.83
CA ALA A 43 11.00 43.09 63.94
C ALA A 43 10.01 42.25 63.11
N THR A 44 8.72 42.63 63.06
CA THR A 44 7.72 41.99 62.19
C THR A 44 8.08 42.15 60.71
N ILE A 45 8.54 43.34 60.30
CA ILE A 45 8.98 43.62 58.94
C ILE A 45 10.25 42.84 58.61
N ALA A 46 11.22 42.79 59.53
CA ALA A 46 12.45 42.03 59.37
C ALA A 46 12.17 40.54 59.23
N ARG A 47 11.27 39.98 60.05
CA ARG A 47 10.79 38.60 59.97
C ARG A 47 10.23 38.29 58.58
N LEU A 48 9.26 39.06 58.11
CA LEU A 48 8.67 38.89 56.78
C LEU A 48 9.70 39.01 55.64
N THR A 49 10.70 39.88 55.81
CA THR A 49 11.73 40.14 54.79
C THR A 49 12.76 39.01 54.75
N ASN A 50 13.15 38.48 55.90
CA ASN A 50 14.18 37.44 56.03
C ASN A 50 13.66 36.05 55.64
N THR A 51 12.37 35.79 55.85
CA THR A 51 11.75 34.51 55.48
C THR A 51 11.11 34.52 54.11
N GLY A 52 11.10 35.66 53.42
CA GLY A 52 10.45 35.77 52.13
C GLY A 52 11.22 35.06 51.01
N VAL A 53 10.48 34.47 50.07
CA VAL A 53 11.05 33.79 48.90
C VAL A 53 11.59 34.83 47.92
N PRO A 54 12.86 34.78 47.49
CA PRO A 54 13.41 35.72 46.51
C PRO A 54 12.65 35.63 45.19
N VAL A 55 12.18 36.77 44.67
CA VAL A 55 11.56 36.87 43.35
C VAL A 55 12.24 37.99 42.58
N THR A 56 12.69 37.68 41.36
CA THR A 56 13.34 38.62 40.45
C THR A 56 12.35 39.08 39.38
N ASP A 57 12.23 40.39 39.21
CA ASP A 57 11.48 40.97 38.10
C ASP A 57 12.28 40.90 36.81
N ALA A 58 11.76 40.18 35.83
CA ALA A 58 12.43 39.98 34.54
C ALA A 58 12.57 41.29 33.73
N ALA A 59 11.75 42.31 33.99
CA ALA A 59 11.77 43.56 33.23
C ALA A 59 12.89 44.53 33.68
N ASN A 60 13.36 44.44 34.92
CA ASN A 60 14.38 45.35 35.46
C ASN A 60 15.49 44.66 36.29
N GLY A 61 15.44 43.33 36.43
CA GLY A 61 16.43 42.53 37.14
C GLY A 61 16.43 42.70 38.66
N VAL A 62 15.46 43.40 39.26
CA VAL A 62 15.43 43.65 40.70
C VAL A 62 14.86 42.45 41.44
N THR A 63 15.64 41.88 42.37
CA THR A 63 15.19 40.82 43.27
C THR A 63 14.67 41.40 44.60
N LYS A 64 13.48 40.99 45.01
CA LYS A 64 12.90 41.30 46.33
C LYS A 64 12.25 40.06 46.95
N PRO A 65 12.25 39.92 48.28
CA PRO A 65 11.55 38.83 48.95
C PRO A 65 10.02 39.00 48.82
N ARG A 66 9.36 37.97 48.28
CA ARG A 66 7.91 37.78 48.30
C ARG A 66 7.51 37.22 49.67
N ILE A 67 6.41 37.70 50.22
CA ILE A 67 5.92 37.24 51.54
C ILE A 67 5.71 35.73 51.51
N ASP A 68 6.39 35.05 52.42
CA ASP A 68 6.06 33.69 52.85
C ASP A 68 5.58 33.79 54.31
N LEU A 69 4.26 33.87 54.46
CA LEU A 69 3.63 34.06 55.76
C LEU A 69 3.83 32.84 56.67
N LEU A 70 3.85 31.63 56.10
CA LEU A 70 4.05 30.42 56.89
C LEU A 70 5.46 30.40 57.47
N SER A 71 6.48 30.60 56.63
CA SER A 71 7.87 30.68 57.08
C SER A 71 8.10 31.83 58.07
N ALA A 72 7.46 32.98 57.86
CA ALA A 72 7.52 34.11 58.80
C ALA A 72 6.89 33.76 60.16
N PHE A 73 5.73 33.12 60.14
CA PHE A 73 4.96 32.71 61.31
C PHE A 73 5.63 31.59 62.12
N THR A 74 6.50 30.81 61.50
CA THR A 74 7.26 29.75 62.17
C THR A 74 8.68 30.14 62.51
N ALA A 75 9.19 31.26 61.99
CA ALA A 75 10.56 31.72 62.22
C ALA A 75 10.85 31.87 63.73
N ASN A 76 11.98 31.33 64.19
CA ASN A 76 12.43 31.31 65.59
C ASN A 76 11.60 30.45 66.56
N ARG A 77 10.66 29.61 66.08
CA ARG A 77 10.11 28.54 66.91
C ARG A 77 11.09 27.37 66.94
N THR A 78 11.19 26.67 68.07
CA THR A 78 11.94 25.41 68.14
C THR A 78 11.38 24.47 67.08
N ALA A 79 12.22 23.91 66.23
CA ALA A 79 11.81 22.88 65.28
C ALA A 79 12.01 21.49 65.89
N TYR A 80 11.11 20.59 65.56
CA TYR A 80 11.19 19.19 65.97
C TYR A 80 11.18 18.28 64.74
N PRO A 81 11.98 17.19 64.75
CA PRO A 81 11.97 16.22 63.67
C PRO A 81 10.66 15.43 63.68
N LEU A 82 10.05 15.31 62.51
CA LEU A 82 9.08 14.27 62.20
C LEU A 82 9.78 13.22 61.34
N THR A 83 9.83 11.99 61.85
CA THR A 83 10.30 10.81 61.10
C THR A 83 9.10 10.00 60.64
N VAL A 84 9.15 9.51 59.39
CA VAL A 84 8.16 8.57 58.84
C VAL A 84 8.84 7.24 58.54
N ASP A 85 8.44 6.19 59.23
CA ASP A 85 8.84 4.82 58.95
C ASP A 85 7.84 4.14 58.02
N LYS A 86 8.31 3.19 57.20
CA LYS A 86 7.47 2.30 56.40
C LYS A 86 7.58 0.87 56.93
N ALA A 87 6.45 0.18 57.04
CA ALA A 87 6.37 -1.19 57.54
C ALA A 87 5.45 -2.06 56.67
N GLY A 88 5.50 -3.38 56.90
CA GLY A 88 4.71 -4.38 56.18
C GLY A 88 5.43 -4.95 54.95
N ALA A 89 4.78 -5.90 54.28
CA ALA A 89 5.34 -6.62 53.14
C ALA A 89 5.10 -5.92 51.79
N GLY A 90 4.22 -4.92 51.77
CA GLY A 90 3.95 -4.08 50.59
C GLY A 90 4.84 -2.84 50.56
N SER A 91 4.66 -2.02 49.53
CA SER A 91 5.38 -0.76 49.35
C SER A 91 4.44 0.41 49.05
N GLY A 92 4.98 1.62 49.13
CA GLY A 92 4.24 2.87 48.95
C GLY A 92 5.08 4.10 49.30
N THR A 93 4.49 5.27 49.06
CA THR A 93 5.07 6.58 49.34
C THR A 93 4.23 7.35 50.36
N VAL A 94 4.89 8.20 51.16
CA VAL A 94 4.22 9.09 52.12
C VAL A 94 4.65 10.53 51.88
N SER A 95 3.70 11.46 51.79
CA SER A 95 3.95 12.90 51.62
C SER A 95 3.35 13.71 52.77
N SER A 96 3.89 14.91 53.02
CA SER A 96 3.35 15.84 54.04
C SER A 96 2.86 17.18 53.50
N ASN A 97 1.89 17.78 54.20
CA ASN A 97 1.53 19.19 54.10
C ASN A 97 1.52 19.84 55.51
N PRO A 98 2.34 20.86 55.81
CA PRO A 98 3.32 21.53 54.93
C PRO A 98 4.37 20.59 54.33
N ALA A 99 4.90 20.95 53.16
CA ALA A 99 5.87 20.13 52.44
C ALA A 99 7.16 19.95 53.25
N GLY A 100 7.69 18.72 53.28
CA GLY A 100 8.92 18.38 54.00
C GLY A 100 9.21 16.88 53.99
N ILE A 101 8.17 16.04 54.06
CA ILE A 101 8.28 14.58 53.91
C ILE A 101 7.87 14.20 52.48
N ASN A 102 8.71 13.41 51.83
CA ASN A 102 8.40 12.64 50.62
C ASN A 102 9.11 11.29 50.74
N CYS A 103 8.54 10.40 51.55
CA CYS A 103 9.13 9.14 51.96
C CYS A 103 9.04 8.06 50.86
N GLY A 104 9.58 8.40 49.70
CA GLY A 104 10.27 7.51 48.76
C GLY A 104 11.80 7.74 48.78
N ASN A 105 12.25 8.97 49.06
CA ASN A 105 13.67 9.35 49.16
C ASN A 105 14.01 10.22 50.39
N GLN A 106 13.03 10.91 51.01
CA GLN A 106 13.23 11.73 52.19
C GLN A 106 12.13 11.48 53.24
N CYS A 107 12.48 10.71 54.28
CA CYS A 107 11.56 10.24 55.31
C CYS A 107 11.67 11.01 56.65
N GLN A 108 12.44 12.10 56.69
CA GLN A 108 12.59 12.94 57.88
C GLN A 108 12.63 14.42 57.48
N ALA A 109 11.96 15.26 58.26
CA ALA A 109 12.01 16.71 58.12
C ALA A 109 11.74 17.42 59.45
N GLU A 110 12.24 18.65 59.58
CA GLU A 110 12.06 19.51 60.74
C GLU A 110 10.82 20.39 60.56
N PHE A 111 9.92 20.39 61.56
CA PHE A 111 8.73 21.23 61.56
C PHE A 111 8.69 22.07 62.84
N ALA A 112 8.32 23.33 62.71
CA ALA A 112 8.25 24.26 63.84
C ALA A 112 7.21 23.83 64.88
N GLU A 113 7.50 24.11 66.16
CA GLU A 113 6.62 23.84 67.29
C GLU A 113 5.20 24.39 67.05
N GLY A 114 4.17 23.59 67.33
CA GLY A 114 2.76 23.91 67.12
C GLY A 114 2.25 23.74 65.68
N THR A 115 3.11 23.35 64.73
CA THR A 115 2.68 23.03 63.36
C THR A 115 1.87 21.75 63.36
N THR A 116 0.75 21.73 62.62
CA THR A 116 0.03 20.48 62.32
C THR A 116 0.46 20.00 60.93
N VAL A 117 1.06 18.82 60.86
CA VAL A 117 1.56 18.19 59.64
C VAL A 117 0.58 17.09 59.21
N ASN A 118 -0.02 17.23 58.04
CA ASN A 118 -0.91 16.23 57.46
C ASN A 118 -0.12 15.29 56.55
N LEU A 119 -0.11 13.99 56.86
CA LEU A 119 0.52 12.92 56.11
C LEU A 119 -0.50 12.17 55.24
N THR A 120 -0.10 11.90 54.00
CA THR A 120 -0.87 11.12 53.02
C THR A 120 -0.02 9.95 52.54
N ALA A 121 -0.55 8.72 52.60
CA ALA A 121 0.09 7.52 52.08
C ALA A 121 -0.56 7.13 50.75
N ILE A 122 0.26 6.75 49.78
CA ILE A 122 -0.15 6.23 48.49
C ILE A 122 0.53 4.87 48.31
N PRO A 123 -0.22 3.75 48.32
CA PRO A 123 0.33 2.43 48.03
C PRO A 123 0.94 2.35 46.64
N ASP A 124 2.03 1.62 46.50
CA ASP A 124 2.51 1.22 45.19
C ASP A 124 1.65 0.08 44.65
N THR A 125 1.74 -0.13 43.34
CA THR A 125 1.17 -1.27 42.64
C THR A 125 1.45 -2.61 43.34
N GLY A 126 0.40 -3.42 43.56
CA GLY A 126 0.50 -4.71 44.27
C GLY A 126 0.49 -4.60 45.81
N SER A 127 0.25 -3.40 46.35
CA SER A 127 0.18 -3.14 47.79
C SER A 127 -1.11 -2.40 48.19
N VAL A 128 -1.53 -2.57 49.44
CA VAL A 128 -2.61 -1.78 50.06
C VAL A 128 -2.07 -1.05 51.29
N PHE A 129 -2.56 0.17 51.53
CA PHE A 129 -2.27 0.90 52.75
C PHE A 129 -3.14 0.35 53.88
N ASP A 130 -2.51 -0.29 54.86
CA ASP A 130 -3.18 -0.96 55.96
C ASP A 130 -3.46 -0.01 57.14
N GLY A 131 -2.65 1.04 57.29
CA GLY A 131 -2.91 2.11 58.25
C GLY A 131 -1.67 2.77 58.86
N TRP A 132 -1.93 3.80 59.67
CA TRP A 132 -0.94 4.55 60.44
C TRP A 132 -0.78 4.00 61.86
N SER A 133 0.44 4.11 62.39
CA SER A 133 0.74 3.94 63.82
C SER A 133 1.82 4.94 64.29
N GLY A 134 2.03 5.04 65.61
CA GLY A 134 2.98 6.00 66.21
C GLY A 134 2.29 7.29 66.65
N ALA A 135 2.80 8.45 66.22
CA ALA A 135 2.27 9.77 66.60
C ALA A 135 0.87 10.08 66.02
N CYS A 136 0.38 9.25 65.09
CA CYS A 136 -1.01 9.21 64.63
C CYS A 136 -1.43 7.76 64.35
N THR A 137 -2.73 7.48 64.33
CA THR A 137 -3.28 6.14 64.12
C THR A 137 -4.52 6.19 63.24
N GLY A 138 -4.83 5.10 62.51
CA GLY A 138 -6.05 4.95 61.70
C GLY A 138 -5.75 4.70 60.23
N THR A 139 -6.79 4.62 59.40
CA THR A 139 -6.69 4.25 57.97
C THR A 139 -6.94 5.41 57.00
N THR A 140 -7.23 6.61 57.53
CA THR A 140 -7.47 7.86 56.76
C THR A 140 -6.26 8.80 56.82
N ALA A 141 -6.35 10.01 56.27
CA ALA A 141 -5.29 11.02 56.38
C ALA A 141 -4.86 11.24 57.85
N CYS A 142 -3.54 11.29 58.08
CA CYS A 142 -2.94 11.38 59.42
C CYS A 142 -2.51 12.82 59.71
N ALA A 143 -3.01 13.42 60.79
CA ALA A 143 -2.61 14.76 61.23
C ALA A 143 -1.73 14.67 62.50
N VAL A 144 -0.52 15.21 62.45
CA VAL A 144 0.46 15.18 63.55
C VAL A 144 0.71 16.60 64.05
N SER A 145 0.49 16.85 65.35
CA SER A 145 0.85 18.13 65.98
C SER A 145 2.29 18.07 66.50
N MET A 146 3.10 19.05 66.12
CA MET A 146 4.54 19.08 66.41
C MET A 146 4.83 19.86 67.69
N ASP A 147 4.74 19.22 68.83
CA ASP A 147 5.06 19.73 70.18
C ASP A 147 6.35 19.09 70.76
N GLY A 148 7.03 18.28 69.94
CA GLY A 148 8.22 17.51 70.27
C GLY A 148 8.66 16.68 69.06
N ALA A 149 9.76 15.94 69.17
CA ALA A 149 10.15 14.97 68.14
C ALA A 149 9.08 13.88 68.01
N ARG A 150 8.62 13.60 66.79
CA ARG A 150 7.53 12.64 66.51
C ARG A 150 7.99 11.58 65.50
N ASN A 151 7.43 10.38 65.63
CA ASN A 151 7.61 9.30 64.66
C ASN A 151 6.25 8.72 64.27
N VAL A 152 6.03 8.50 62.98
CA VAL A 152 4.82 7.88 62.41
C VAL A 152 5.23 6.72 61.52
N THR A 153 4.54 5.58 61.62
CA THR A 153 4.76 4.44 60.74
C THR A 153 3.57 4.26 59.80
N ALA A 154 3.82 4.22 58.50
CA ALA A 154 2.88 3.81 57.46
C ALA A 154 3.04 2.32 57.17
N THR A 155 1.97 1.54 57.32
CA THR A 155 2.02 0.10 57.03
C THR A 155 1.39 -0.20 55.68
N PHE A 156 2.12 -0.92 54.83
CA PHE A 156 1.67 -1.41 53.54
C PHE A 156 1.67 -2.94 53.53
N THR A 157 0.56 -3.54 53.12
CA THR A 157 0.46 -5.00 53.00
C THR A 157 0.54 -5.36 51.52
N ALA A 158 1.41 -6.32 51.19
CA ALA A 158 1.45 -6.88 49.84
C ALA A 158 0.14 -7.65 49.62
N VAL A 159 -0.60 -7.29 48.57
CA VAL A 159 -1.71 -8.11 48.11
C VAL A 159 -1.10 -9.20 47.25
N SER A 160 -1.57 -10.43 47.37
CA SER A 160 -1.23 -11.48 46.40
C SER A 160 -1.68 -10.97 45.03
N ALA A 161 -0.73 -10.53 44.20
CA ALA A 161 -1.06 -10.03 42.88
C ALA A 161 -1.78 -11.16 42.14
N LEU A 162 -2.99 -10.86 41.66
CA LEU A 162 -3.71 -11.75 40.77
C LEU A 162 -2.78 -12.10 39.62
N SER A 163 -2.51 -13.39 39.41
CA SER A 163 -1.59 -13.79 38.34
C SER A 163 -2.18 -13.36 37.00
N LEU A 164 -1.33 -13.06 36.01
CA LEU A 164 -1.81 -12.74 34.66
C LEU A 164 -2.70 -13.87 34.10
N GLY A 165 -2.37 -15.13 34.40
CA GLY A 165 -3.18 -16.27 33.94
C GLY A 165 -4.58 -16.32 34.55
N GLU A 166 -4.72 -15.98 35.83
CA GLU A 166 -6.05 -15.86 36.47
C GLU A 166 -6.81 -14.65 35.90
N ALA A 167 -6.14 -13.50 35.80
CA ALA A 167 -6.72 -12.25 35.30
C ALA A 167 -7.15 -12.26 33.83
N LEU A 168 -6.70 -13.26 33.07
CA LEU A 168 -6.98 -13.46 31.65
C LEU A 168 -7.87 -14.68 31.41
N ASP A 169 -8.38 -15.33 32.48
CA ASP A 169 -9.10 -16.61 32.44
C ASP A 169 -8.35 -17.74 31.72
N ASN A 170 -7.01 -17.71 31.75
CA ASN A 170 -6.16 -18.68 31.06
C ASN A 170 -4.86 -18.96 31.79
N THR A 171 -4.90 -19.96 32.67
CA THR A 171 -3.72 -20.43 33.41
C THR A 171 -2.89 -21.46 32.64
N THR A 172 -3.33 -21.87 31.44
CA THR A 172 -2.64 -22.88 30.62
C THR A 172 -1.55 -22.27 29.73
N LEU A 173 -1.72 -21.01 29.33
CA LEU A 173 -0.72 -20.29 28.55
C LEU A 173 0.33 -19.64 29.45
N ASN A 174 1.56 -19.56 28.92
CA ASN A 174 2.65 -18.89 29.61
C ASN A 174 2.61 -17.40 29.28
N TRP A 175 2.18 -16.60 30.26
CA TRP A 175 2.08 -15.14 30.13
C TRP A 175 3.38 -14.47 30.53
N ASN A 176 3.80 -13.49 29.74
CA ASN A 176 4.90 -12.61 30.12
C ASN A 176 4.59 -11.15 29.71
N THR A 177 5.36 -10.22 30.26
CA THR A 177 5.21 -8.79 29.97
C THR A 177 6.55 -8.13 29.70
N THR A 178 6.57 -7.17 28.79
CA THR A 178 7.75 -6.38 28.42
C THR A 178 7.39 -4.89 28.25
N GLY A 179 8.36 -4.04 27.95
CA GLY A 179 8.16 -2.58 27.83
C GLY A 179 8.63 -1.80 29.05
N ALA A 180 8.23 -0.53 29.15
CA ALA A 180 8.66 0.38 30.21
C ALA A 180 8.07 0.01 31.58
N ALA A 181 6.85 -0.53 31.60
CA ALA A 181 6.21 -1.10 32.78
C ALA A 181 5.41 -2.34 32.38
N GLY A 182 5.40 -3.36 33.26
CA GLY A 182 4.72 -4.61 33.01
C GLY A 182 3.20 -4.56 33.24
N TRP A 183 2.46 -5.41 32.55
CA TRP A 183 1.05 -5.67 32.81
C TRP A 183 0.85 -6.45 34.11
N GLN A 184 -0.29 -6.26 34.73
CA GLN A 184 -0.63 -6.87 36.01
C GLN A 184 -2.09 -7.30 36.08
N GLY A 185 -2.39 -8.37 36.81
CA GLY A 185 -3.76 -8.74 37.14
C GLY A 185 -4.35 -7.78 38.17
N VAL A 186 -5.55 -7.27 37.89
CA VAL A 186 -6.30 -6.39 38.79
C VAL A 186 -7.69 -6.96 39.05
N GLN A 187 -8.12 -6.92 40.31
CA GLN A 187 -9.50 -7.24 40.66
C GLN A 187 -10.38 -6.01 40.43
N LEU A 188 -11.41 -6.16 39.60
CA LEU A 188 -12.47 -5.17 39.39
C LEU A 188 -13.72 -5.56 40.21
N SER A 189 -14.67 -4.64 40.32
CA SER A 189 -15.86 -4.82 41.17
C SER A 189 -16.75 -6.00 40.79
N ASN A 190 -16.70 -6.46 39.54
CA ASN A 190 -17.54 -7.52 38.99
C ASN A 190 -16.80 -8.58 38.14
N ARG A 191 -15.47 -8.48 38.05
CA ARG A 191 -14.57 -9.35 37.29
C ARG A 191 -13.13 -9.11 37.72
N ASP A 192 -12.18 -9.78 37.11
CA ASP A 192 -10.78 -9.43 37.04
C ASP A 192 -10.37 -9.07 35.61
N ALA A 193 -9.16 -8.54 35.45
CA ALA A 193 -8.57 -8.25 34.14
C ALA A 193 -7.06 -8.06 34.26
N ALA A 194 -6.31 -8.27 33.18
CA ALA A 194 -4.97 -7.72 33.07
C ALA A 194 -5.07 -6.22 32.71
N ARG A 195 -4.35 -5.36 33.44
CA ARG A 195 -4.21 -3.92 33.16
C ARG A 195 -2.77 -3.62 32.77
N SER A 196 -2.58 -2.72 31.80
CA SER A 196 -1.25 -2.22 31.43
C SER A 196 -0.54 -1.54 32.61
N GLY A 197 0.79 -1.58 32.59
CA GLY A 197 1.62 -0.85 33.54
C GLY A 197 1.47 0.66 33.38
N ALA A 198 1.71 1.40 34.46
CA ALA A 198 1.78 2.86 34.38
C ALA A 198 3.05 3.27 33.60
N ILE A 199 2.87 3.95 32.48
CA ILE A 199 3.93 4.37 31.55
C ILE A 199 3.81 5.87 31.29
N GLY A 200 4.94 6.53 31.01
CA GLY A 200 4.96 7.94 30.61
C GLY A 200 4.86 8.12 29.10
N ASP A 201 5.01 9.37 28.65
CA ASP A 201 4.98 9.77 27.24
C ASP A 201 6.03 9.00 26.41
N ASP A 202 5.70 8.65 25.16
CA ASP A 202 6.49 7.83 24.22
C ASP A 202 6.85 6.40 24.70
N GLN A 203 6.26 5.94 25.80
CA GLN A 203 6.51 4.60 26.32
C GLN A 203 5.43 3.61 25.90
N ARG A 204 5.76 2.33 26.06
CA ARG A 204 4.83 1.21 25.82
C ARG A 204 4.87 0.17 26.91
N SER A 205 3.74 -0.49 27.13
CA SER A 205 3.56 -1.64 28.03
C SER A 205 3.00 -2.81 27.22
N VAL A 206 3.65 -3.98 27.26
CA VAL A 206 3.34 -5.13 26.40
C VAL A 206 2.94 -6.34 27.23
N LEU A 207 1.80 -6.96 26.91
CA LEU A 207 1.38 -8.28 27.37
C LEU A 207 1.54 -9.26 26.21
N GLN A 208 2.15 -10.43 26.44
CA GLN A 208 2.35 -11.40 25.36
C GLN A 208 2.32 -12.85 25.82
N THR A 209 2.03 -13.74 24.89
CA THR A 209 2.14 -15.20 25.03
C THR A 209 2.40 -15.86 23.67
N ALA A 210 2.74 -17.16 23.70
CA ALA A 210 2.90 -17.97 22.50
C ALA A 210 1.74 -18.96 22.38
N VAL A 211 1.18 -19.09 21.19
CA VAL A 211 0.16 -20.08 20.84
C VAL A 211 0.63 -20.89 19.64
N THR A 212 0.26 -22.16 19.58
CA THR A 212 0.57 -23.03 18.44
C THR A 212 -0.71 -23.34 17.69
N GLY A 213 -0.85 -22.81 16.48
CA GLY A 213 -1.99 -23.03 15.61
C GLY A 213 -1.79 -24.17 14.60
N PRO A 214 -2.80 -24.44 13.76
CA PRO A 214 -3.95 -23.58 13.51
C PRO A 214 -5.00 -23.60 14.64
N GLY A 215 -5.69 -22.49 14.82
CA GLY A 215 -6.72 -22.37 15.85
C GLY A 215 -7.35 -20.97 15.91
N THR A 216 -8.27 -20.79 16.85
CA THR A 216 -8.96 -19.52 17.06
C THR A 216 -8.61 -18.95 18.43
N LEU A 217 -8.12 -17.72 18.45
CA LEU A 217 -7.89 -16.93 19.65
C LEU A 217 -9.06 -15.97 19.87
N THR A 218 -9.69 -16.03 21.04
CA THR A 218 -10.76 -15.11 21.45
C THR A 218 -10.34 -14.39 22.72
N PHE A 219 -10.61 -13.09 22.83
CA PHE A 219 -10.31 -12.29 24.02
C PHE A 219 -11.28 -11.12 24.18
N GLN A 220 -11.39 -10.59 25.39
CA GLN A 220 -12.01 -9.30 25.68
C GLN A 220 -10.95 -8.22 25.91
N TRP A 221 -11.23 -7.01 25.45
CA TRP A 221 -10.35 -5.86 25.66
C TRP A 221 -11.12 -4.56 25.82
N ARG A 222 -10.50 -3.57 26.47
CA ARG A 222 -10.97 -2.18 26.55
C ARG A 222 -9.80 -1.23 26.70
N VAL A 223 -10.05 0.06 26.46
CA VAL A 223 -9.08 1.15 26.67
C VAL A 223 -9.82 2.36 27.23
N SER A 224 -9.13 3.17 28.02
CA SER A 224 -9.63 4.41 28.59
C SER A 224 -8.47 5.38 28.60
N SER A 225 -8.33 6.06 27.47
CA SER A 225 -7.21 6.91 27.14
C SER A 225 -7.68 8.13 26.33
N GLU A 226 -6.74 8.94 25.85
CA GLU A 226 -7.02 10.02 24.92
C GLU A 226 -7.50 9.50 23.55
N PRO A 227 -8.62 10.01 23.02
CA PRO A 227 -9.13 9.59 21.71
C PRO A 227 -8.13 9.91 20.58
N ASN A 228 -7.71 8.88 19.83
CA ASN A 228 -6.79 8.95 18.68
C ASN A 228 -5.31 9.25 18.98
N PHE A 229 -4.88 9.18 20.24
CA PHE A 229 -3.49 9.46 20.63
C PHE A 229 -2.86 8.26 21.34
N ASP A 230 -3.55 7.77 22.36
CA ASP A 230 -3.12 6.63 23.16
C ASP A 230 -3.85 5.36 22.72
N PHE A 231 -3.12 4.37 22.24
CA PHE A 231 -3.70 3.17 21.61
C PHE A 231 -3.41 1.88 22.37
N LEU A 232 -4.41 1.01 22.41
CA LEU A 232 -4.24 -0.42 22.66
C LEU A 232 -4.32 -1.17 21.32
N THR A 233 -3.23 -1.83 20.94
CA THR A 233 -3.09 -2.54 19.65
C THR A 233 -2.88 -4.05 19.88
N PHE A 234 -3.45 -4.87 19.00
CA PHE A 234 -3.19 -6.32 18.96
C PHE A 234 -2.26 -6.70 17.78
N GLN A 235 -1.24 -7.51 18.06
CA GLN A 235 -0.26 -7.97 17.06
C GLN A 235 -0.08 -9.50 17.07
N VAL A 236 0.22 -10.04 15.89
CA VAL A 236 0.67 -11.43 15.69
C VAL A 236 2.05 -11.38 15.01
N ASP A 237 3.05 -12.02 15.61
CA ASP A 237 4.45 -12.05 15.16
C ASP A 237 5.04 -10.67 14.86
N GLY A 238 4.67 -9.67 15.68
CA GLY A 238 5.13 -8.29 15.57
C GLY A 238 4.42 -7.46 14.49
N VAL A 239 3.44 -8.02 13.79
CA VAL A 239 2.61 -7.32 12.80
C VAL A 239 1.25 -6.98 13.43
N THR A 240 0.83 -5.72 13.34
CA THR A 240 -0.51 -5.32 13.76
C THR A 240 -1.55 -6.06 12.95
N TYR A 241 -2.44 -6.77 13.65
CA TYR A 241 -3.51 -7.50 12.99
C TYR A 241 -4.42 -6.49 12.26
N GLN A 242 -5.02 -6.90 11.14
CA GLN A 242 -5.93 -6.06 10.38
C GLN A 242 -7.26 -6.78 10.18
N VAL A 243 -8.37 -6.03 10.21
CA VAL A 243 -9.67 -6.56 9.75
C VAL A 243 -9.78 -6.43 8.23
N ASP A 244 -10.72 -7.16 7.62
CA ASP A 244 -11.04 -7.05 6.20
C ASP A 244 -11.23 -5.58 5.78
N GLY A 245 -10.47 -5.13 4.79
CA GLY A 245 -10.38 -3.72 4.40
C GLY A 245 -9.19 -2.96 4.96
N GLY A 246 -8.24 -3.64 5.62
CA GLY A 246 -6.92 -3.09 5.99
C GLY A 246 -6.91 -2.16 7.20
N THR A 247 -8.01 -2.10 7.95
CA THR A 247 -8.09 -1.27 9.16
C THR A 247 -7.30 -1.92 10.29
N PRO A 248 -6.36 -1.21 10.95
CA PRO A 248 -5.59 -1.75 12.06
C PRO A 248 -6.45 -2.19 13.24
N PHE A 249 -6.04 -3.26 13.91
CA PHE A 249 -6.71 -3.79 15.10
C PHE A 249 -6.26 -3.02 16.34
N GLU A 250 -6.77 -1.81 16.49
CA GLU A 250 -6.45 -0.88 17.58
C GLU A 250 -7.68 -0.14 18.09
N ILE A 251 -7.63 0.27 19.36
CA ILE A 251 -8.66 1.09 20.02
C ILE A 251 -7.99 2.23 20.80
N SER A 252 -8.66 3.39 20.87
CA SER A 252 -8.27 4.56 21.67
C SER A 252 -9.52 5.27 22.22
N GLY A 253 -9.33 6.18 23.17
CA GLY A 253 -10.43 6.88 23.84
C GLY A 253 -11.02 6.09 25.01
N ALA A 254 -12.22 6.49 25.48
CA ALA A 254 -12.98 5.77 26.49
C ALA A 254 -13.87 4.68 25.85
N GLN A 255 -13.30 3.50 25.60
CA GLN A 255 -14.01 2.35 25.04
C GLN A 255 -14.47 1.37 26.14
N SER A 256 -15.68 0.85 25.98
CA SER A 256 -16.18 -0.24 26.83
C SER A 256 -15.61 -1.59 26.37
N TRP A 257 -15.77 -2.62 27.21
CA TRP A 257 -15.36 -3.99 26.89
C TRP A 257 -15.96 -4.50 25.57
N GLU A 258 -15.10 -5.00 24.70
CA GLU A 258 -15.46 -5.64 23.44
C GLU A 258 -14.85 -7.05 23.36
N THR A 259 -15.56 -8.01 22.76
CA THR A 259 -15.02 -9.35 22.46
C THR A 259 -14.50 -9.40 21.03
N ARG A 260 -13.33 -10.00 20.86
CA ARG A 260 -12.64 -10.14 19.58
C ARG A 260 -12.20 -11.57 19.34
N THR A 261 -12.22 -11.97 18.07
CA THR A 261 -11.85 -13.32 17.63
C THR A 261 -10.90 -13.21 16.45
N VAL A 262 -9.78 -13.94 16.52
CA VAL A 262 -8.69 -13.92 15.55
C VAL A 262 -8.32 -15.36 15.17
N THR A 263 -8.17 -15.61 13.86
CA THR A 263 -7.64 -16.89 13.36
C THR A 263 -6.12 -16.88 13.40
N ILE A 264 -5.54 -17.90 14.02
CA ILE A 264 -4.10 -18.14 14.07
C ILE A 264 -3.78 -19.24 13.07
N GLY A 265 -2.80 -18.98 12.19
CA GLY A 265 -2.33 -19.93 11.18
C GLY A 265 -1.59 -21.12 11.78
N ALA A 266 -1.14 -22.03 10.92
CA ALA A 266 -0.34 -23.17 11.34
C ALA A 266 1.06 -22.70 11.80
N GLY A 267 1.57 -23.32 12.87
CA GLY A 267 2.88 -23.00 13.44
C GLY A 267 2.78 -22.33 14.81
N THR A 268 3.94 -22.01 15.39
CA THR A 268 4.01 -21.30 16.68
C THR A 268 4.08 -19.80 16.42
N HIS A 269 3.15 -19.06 17.02
CA HIS A 269 2.99 -17.62 16.85
C HIS A 269 3.10 -16.90 18.19
N GLN A 270 3.75 -15.73 18.21
CA GLN A 270 3.70 -14.81 19.33
C GLN A 270 2.53 -13.84 19.15
N VAL A 271 1.67 -13.74 20.17
CA VAL A 271 0.54 -12.81 20.19
C VAL A 271 0.75 -11.77 21.28
N GLN A 272 0.47 -10.50 20.96
CA GLN A 272 0.81 -9.37 21.82
C GLN A 272 -0.33 -8.35 21.89
N TRP A 273 -0.57 -7.83 23.09
CA TRP A 273 -1.37 -6.64 23.34
C TRP A 273 -0.46 -5.52 23.82
N ILE A 274 -0.50 -4.38 23.16
CA ILE A 274 0.45 -3.28 23.36
C ILE A 274 -0.32 -2.00 23.65
N TYR A 275 -0.17 -1.47 24.87
CA TYR A 275 -0.62 -0.13 25.21
C TYR A 275 0.53 0.87 25.01
N ARG A 276 0.28 1.97 24.29
CA ARG A 276 1.26 3.02 24.00
C ARG A 276 0.70 4.40 24.34
N LYS A 277 1.56 5.27 24.86
CA LYS A 277 1.27 6.70 25.01
C LYS A 277 1.99 7.54 23.95
N ASP A 278 1.38 8.65 23.56
CA ASP A 278 1.99 9.68 22.72
C ASP A 278 2.75 10.75 23.54
N GLU A 279 3.14 11.87 22.91
CA GLU A 279 4.00 12.91 23.50
C GLU A 279 3.27 13.90 24.45
N SER A 280 1.96 13.77 24.73
CA SER A 280 1.29 14.78 25.57
C SER A 280 -0.02 14.38 26.26
N VAL A 281 -0.23 14.93 27.47
CA VAL A 281 -1.48 14.95 28.24
C VAL A 281 -1.94 13.53 28.69
N SER A 282 -2.84 13.50 29.68
CA SER A 282 -3.34 12.28 30.29
C SER A 282 -4.84 12.46 30.49
N GLU A 283 -5.63 11.61 29.83
CA GLU A 283 -7.09 11.60 29.92
C GLU A 283 -7.61 10.19 30.24
N GLY A 284 -8.60 10.13 31.14
CA GLY A 284 -9.16 8.86 31.58
C GLY A 284 -8.26 8.12 32.57
N GLU A 285 -8.13 6.81 32.41
CA GLU A 285 -7.37 5.92 33.30
C GLU A 285 -5.95 5.63 32.76
N ASP A 286 -5.60 6.16 31.57
CA ASP A 286 -4.33 5.97 30.86
C ASP A 286 -3.85 4.51 30.85
N ALA A 287 -4.74 3.60 30.45
CA ALA A 287 -4.41 2.19 30.40
C ALA A 287 -5.19 1.41 29.35
N GLY A 288 -4.66 0.24 29.02
CA GLY A 288 -5.36 -0.83 28.32
C GLY A 288 -5.72 -1.97 29.28
N TRP A 289 -6.78 -2.70 28.98
CA TRP A 289 -7.18 -3.91 29.70
C TRP A 289 -7.47 -5.07 28.74
N VAL A 290 -7.14 -6.27 29.18
CA VAL A 290 -7.40 -7.54 28.48
C VAL A 290 -7.96 -8.55 29.48
N ASP A 291 -8.92 -9.37 29.05
CA ASP A 291 -9.65 -10.33 29.87
C ASP A 291 -10.16 -11.49 29.00
N ALA A 292 -10.63 -12.59 29.60
CA ALA A 292 -11.30 -13.71 28.94
C ALA A 292 -10.57 -14.28 27.69
N VAL A 293 -9.25 -14.53 27.80
CA VAL A 293 -8.43 -15.00 26.68
C VAL A 293 -8.50 -16.51 26.51
N THR A 294 -9.17 -16.99 25.46
CA THR A 294 -9.25 -18.41 25.13
C THR A 294 -8.58 -18.70 23.79
N PHE A 295 -7.68 -19.68 23.76
CA PHE A 295 -7.18 -20.26 22.51
C PHE A 295 -7.77 -21.65 22.33
N THR A 296 -8.45 -21.88 21.19
CA THR A 296 -8.99 -23.20 20.81
C THR A 296 -8.20 -23.71 19.60
N PRO A 297 -7.28 -24.68 19.80
CA PRO A 297 -6.60 -25.33 18.68
C PRO A 297 -7.63 -26.06 17.80
N THR A 298 -7.47 -26.00 16.48
CA THR A 298 -8.20 -26.85 15.52
C THR A 298 -7.41 -28.10 15.13
N GLN A 299 -6.41 -28.44 15.93
CA GLN A 299 -5.39 -29.46 15.69
C GLN A 299 -5.83 -30.85 16.21
N SER A 300 -5.47 -31.94 15.53
CA SER A 300 -6.12 -33.26 15.71
C SER A 300 -5.40 -34.28 16.62
N ASN A 301 -4.20 -34.01 17.16
CA ASN A 301 -3.40 -34.94 17.97
C ASN A 301 -3.08 -36.29 17.28
N ARG A 302 -3.28 -36.41 15.98
CA ARG A 302 -3.01 -37.60 15.15
C ARG A 302 -2.50 -37.15 13.78
N PRO A 303 -1.71 -37.97 13.09
CA PRO A 303 -1.41 -37.74 11.68
C PRO A 303 -2.70 -37.70 10.83
N ASN A 304 -2.61 -37.06 9.67
CA ASN A 304 -3.65 -37.00 8.65
C ASN A 304 -3.00 -36.99 7.27
N LEU A 305 -2.75 -38.15 6.69
CA LEU A 305 -2.13 -38.34 5.40
C LEU A 305 -3.16 -38.11 4.31
N THR A 306 -2.84 -37.25 3.37
CA THR A 306 -3.70 -36.96 2.23
C THR A 306 -2.83 -36.95 0.99
N VAL A 307 -3.27 -37.68 -0.04
CA VAL A 307 -2.68 -37.50 -1.38
C VAL A 307 -3.19 -36.18 -1.93
N THR A 308 -2.29 -35.24 -2.19
CA THR A 308 -2.63 -33.86 -2.60
C THR A 308 -2.41 -33.62 -4.09
N GLN A 309 -1.65 -34.50 -4.75
CA GLN A 309 -1.44 -34.43 -6.19
C GLN A 309 -1.12 -35.82 -6.74
N VAL A 310 -1.65 -36.15 -7.92
CA VAL A 310 -1.24 -37.33 -8.70
C VAL A 310 -1.03 -36.93 -10.17
N ILE A 311 0.10 -37.33 -10.73
CA ILE A 311 0.44 -37.12 -12.14
C ILE A 311 0.37 -38.48 -12.85
N SER A 312 -0.44 -38.52 -13.92
CA SER A 312 -0.64 -39.68 -14.78
C SER A 312 -0.56 -39.29 -16.26
N PRO A 313 0.05 -40.12 -17.13
CA PRO A 313 -0.06 -39.97 -18.57
C PRO A 313 -1.49 -40.18 -19.07
N ALA A 314 -1.86 -39.54 -20.17
CA ALA A 314 -3.20 -39.63 -20.72
C ALA A 314 -3.53 -41.01 -21.33
N ASN A 315 -2.52 -41.83 -21.62
CA ASN A 315 -2.71 -43.09 -22.35
C ASN A 315 -1.75 -44.17 -21.89
N GLY A 316 -2.19 -45.42 -22.02
CA GLY A 316 -1.42 -46.60 -21.69
C GLY A 316 -1.82 -47.81 -22.53
N MET A 317 -1.01 -48.85 -22.48
CA MET A 317 -1.28 -50.14 -23.12
C MET A 317 -1.25 -51.23 -22.06
N PRO A 318 -2.12 -52.25 -22.11
CA PRO A 318 -2.01 -53.41 -21.23
C PRO A 318 -0.62 -54.03 -21.34
N GLY A 319 0.08 -54.17 -20.21
CA GLY A 319 1.46 -54.67 -20.12
C GLY A 319 2.55 -53.64 -20.44
N GLY A 320 2.17 -52.41 -20.80
CA GLY A 320 3.09 -51.30 -21.04
C GLY A 320 3.53 -50.61 -19.75
N THR A 321 4.68 -49.94 -19.82
CA THR A 321 5.24 -49.14 -18.73
C THR A 321 4.84 -47.67 -18.88
N ILE A 322 4.49 -47.02 -17.77
CA ILE A 322 4.20 -45.59 -17.69
C ILE A 322 4.89 -44.95 -16.48
N GLU A 323 5.29 -43.68 -16.59
CA GLU A 323 5.84 -42.88 -15.48
C GLU A 323 4.71 -42.21 -14.71
N VAL A 324 4.79 -42.21 -13.38
CA VAL A 324 3.78 -41.62 -12.49
C VAL A 324 4.45 -40.87 -11.35
N SER A 325 3.71 -39.94 -10.74
CA SER A 325 4.10 -39.38 -9.45
C SER A 325 2.89 -39.05 -8.59
N ALA A 326 3.08 -39.04 -7.27
CA ALA A 326 2.07 -38.64 -6.32
C ALA A 326 2.71 -37.95 -5.12
N THR A 327 2.06 -36.90 -4.63
CA THR A 327 2.49 -36.09 -3.49
C THR A 327 1.56 -36.38 -2.31
N VAL A 328 2.16 -36.69 -1.17
CA VAL A 328 1.46 -36.94 0.10
C VAL A 328 1.80 -35.82 1.07
N THR A 329 0.77 -35.27 1.71
CA THR A 329 0.89 -34.28 2.78
C THR A 329 0.33 -34.87 4.06
N ASN A 330 1.08 -34.78 5.17
CA ASN A 330 0.51 -34.99 6.49
C ASN A 330 -0.14 -33.67 6.94
N GLN A 331 -1.44 -33.52 6.73
CA GLN A 331 -2.25 -32.38 7.18
C GLN A 331 -2.41 -32.34 8.71
N GLY A 332 -2.06 -33.44 9.39
CA GLY A 332 -2.02 -33.54 10.83
C GLY A 332 -0.76 -32.87 11.38
N ASP A 333 -0.72 -32.77 12.69
CA ASP A 333 0.34 -32.11 13.44
C ASP A 333 1.30 -33.06 14.14
N VAL A 334 0.88 -34.32 14.27
CA VAL A 334 1.69 -35.40 14.79
C VAL A 334 2.34 -36.11 13.61
N ALA A 335 3.62 -36.49 13.77
CA ALA A 335 4.33 -37.25 12.76
C ALA A 335 3.63 -38.60 12.49
N ALA A 336 3.38 -38.89 11.23
CA ALA A 336 3.00 -40.21 10.77
C ALA A 336 4.21 -41.14 10.87
N GLY A 337 3.98 -42.39 11.29
CA GLY A 337 4.98 -43.47 11.21
C GLY A 337 5.23 -43.90 9.77
N SER A 338 5.94 -45.00 9.57
CA SER A 338 6.16 -45.53 8.22
C SER A 338 4.85 -46.04 7.59
N PHE A 339 4.65 -45.73 6.31
CA PHE A 339 3.48 -46.16 5.54
C PHE A 339 3.83 -46.46 4.08
N TRP A 340 2.97 -47.22 3.41
CA TRP A 340 3.05 -47.53 1.98
C TRP A 340 2.06 -46.72 1.14
N LEU A 341 2.55 -46.04 0.10
CA LEU A 341 1.75 -45.39 -0.93
C LEU A 341 1.63 -46.32 -2.14
N ALA A 342 0.41 -46.65 -2.57
CA ALA A 342 0.16 -47.49 -3.76
C ALA A 342 -0.44 -46.68 -4.92
N PHE A 343 -0.14 -47.09 -6.16
CA PHE A 343 -0.83 -46.58 -7.36
C PHE A 343 -1.87 -47.59 -7.85
N LEU A 344 -3.10 -47.12 -8.05
CA LEU A 344 -4.27 -47.94 -8.31
C LEU A 344 -5.00 -47.47 -9.59
N LEU A 345 -5.60 -48.40 -10.30
CA LEU A 345 -6.48 -48.15 -11.46
C LEU A 345 -7.94 -48.42 -11.06
N SER A 346 -8.76 -47.37 -11.10
CA SER A 346 -10.17 -47.42 -10.75
C SER A 346 -11.09 -47.22 -11.96
N GLY A 347 -12.32 -47.73 -11.85
CA GLY A 347 -13.39 -47.47 -12.81
C GLY A 347 -14.12 -46.15 -12.55
N ASP A 348 -13.93 -45.53 -11.39
CA ASP A 348 -14.52 -44.24 -11.03
C ASP A 348 -13.49 -43.33 -10.33
N ALA A 349 -13.90 -42.11 -9.98
CA ALA A 349 -12.99 -41.11 -9.41
C ALA A 349 -12.64 -41.35 -7.93
N ALA A 350 -13.29 -42.32 -7.25
CA ALA A 350 -13.04 -42.63 -5.85
C ALA A 350 -11.98 -43.73 -5.73
N ILE A 351 -10.72 -43.31 -5.58
CA ILE A 351 -9.59 -44.23 -5.45
C ILE A 351 -9.65 -44.91 -4.08
N ALA A 352 -9.82 -46.23 -4.08
CA ALA A 352 -10.02 -47.03 -2.87
C ALA A 352 -9.14 -48.29 -2.88
N PRO A 353 -8.84 -48.89 -1.71
CA PRO A 353 -7.94 -50.05 -1.64
C PRO A 353 -8.43 -51.32 -2.37
N GLY A 354 -9.70 -51.35 -2.78
CA GLY A 354 -10.29 -52.43 -3.58
C GLY A 354 -10.10 -52.30 -5.10
N ASP A 355 -9.52 -51.19 -5.56
CA ASP A 355 -9.23 -50.95 -6.98
C ASP A 355 -8.09 -51.83 -7.50
N VAL A 356 -7.85 -51.80 -8.82
CA VAL A 356 -6.83 -52.62 -9.45
C VAL A 356 -5.44 -52.09 -9.08
N ASP A 357 -4.76 -52.79 -8.17
CA ASP A 357 -3.39 -52.49 -7.78
C ASP A 357 -2.41 -52.75 -8.94
N THR A 358 -1.57 -51.75 -9.23
CA THR A 358 -0.49 -51.83 -10.22
C THR A 358 0.68 -52.68 -9.72
N GLY A 359 0.75 -52.94 -8.42
CA GLY A 359 1.81 -53.68 -7.75
C GLY A 359 3.06 -52.84 -7.47
N TRP A 360 3.00 -51.53 -7.71
CA TRP A 360 4.10 -50.59 -7.49
C TRP A 360 3.69 -49.39 -6.63
N GLY A 361 4.65 -48.84 -5.90
CA GLY A 361 4.45 -47.74 -4.98
C GLY A 361 5.75 -47.37 -4.24
N CYS A 362 5.63 -46.52 -3.22
CA CYS A 362 6.76 -46.10 -2.40
C CYS A 362 6.53 -46.41 -0.92
N THR A 363 7.60 -46.83 -0.23
CA THR A 363 7.63 -46.89 1.23
C THR A 363 8.19 -45.58 1.78
N PHE A 364 7.44 -44.94 2.66
CA PHE A 364 7.90 -43.79 3.43
C PHE A 364 8.53 -44.31 4.73
N ASN A 365 9.79 -44.76 4.67
CA ASN A 365 10.45 -45.46 5.79
C ASN A 365 10.59 -44.62 7.06
N GLU A 366 10.81 -43.32 6.93
CA GLU A 366 10.94 -42.39 8.06
C GLU A 366 9.59 -41.77 8.48
N GLY A 367 8.51 -42.14 7.78
CA GLY A 367 7.21 -41.51 7.93
C GLY A 367 7.18 -40.08 7.40
N LEU A 368 6.27 -39.26 7.94
CA LEU A 368 6.07 -37.87 7.51
C LEU A 368 5.70 -36.99 8.71
N ALA A 369 6.53 -36.00 9.04
CA ALA A 369 6.27 -35.06 10.13
C ALA A 369 4.94 -34.30 9.91
N GLY A 370 4.32 -33.81 10.99
CA GLY A 370 3.12 -32.99 10.88
C GLY A 370 3.34 -31.76 10.01
N GLY A 371 2.42 -31.48 9.08
CA GLY A 371 2.53 -30.44 8.07
C GLY A 371 3.53 -30.71 6.93
N ALA A 372 4.33 -31.77 7.00
CA ALA A 372 5.31 -32.07 5.97
C ALA A 372 4.65 -32.70 4.73
N THR A 373 5.31 -32.52 3.58
CA THR A 373 4.89 -33.06 2.29
C THR A 373 6.08 -33.74 1.63
N ASN A 374 5.84 -34.84 0.92
CA ASN A 374 6.88 -35.53 0.15
C ASN A 374 6.27 -36.26 -1.05
N THR A 375 7.08 -36.50 -2.08
CA THR A 375 6.62 -37.00 -3.39
C THR A 375 7.25 -38.36 -3.70
N CYS A 376 6.42 -39.28 -4.18
CA CYS A 376 6.80 -40.57 -4.75
C CYS A 376 6.69 -40.48 -6.28
N SER A 377 7.70 -40.95 -7.01
CA SER A 377 7.68 -40.98 -8.48
C SER A 377 8.43 -42.19 -9.03
N GLY A 378 7.99 -42.71 -10.17
CA GLY A 378 8.67 -43.79 -10.88
C GLY A 378 7.79 -44.48 -11.93
N GLU A 379 8.33 -45.56 -12.48
CA GLU A 379 7.67 -46.35 -13.53
C GLU A 379 6.76 -47.45 -12.95
N ILE A 380 5.52 -47.52 -13.43
CA ILE A 380 4.58 -48.62 -13.18
C ILE A 380 4.29 -49.40 -14.45
N VAL A 381 3.90 -50.66 -14.30
CA VAL A 381 3.43 -51.51 -15.41
C VAL A 381 1.92 -51.64 -15.32
N ILE A 382 1.23 -51.28 -16.40
CA ILE A 382 -0.21 -51.47 -16.50
C ILE A 382 -0.48 -52.98 -16.60
N PRO A 383 -1.38 -53.56 -15.80
CA PRO A 383 -1.66 -54.99 -15.85
C PRO A 383 -1.99 -55.45 -17.28
N SER A 384 -1.31 -56.49 -17.77
CA SER A 384 -1.49 -57.00 -19.13
C SER A 384 -2.87 -57.62 -19.38
N THR A 385 -3.59 -57.92 -18.31
CA THR A 385 -4.97 -58.43 -18.32
C THR A 385 -6.03 -57.33 -18.29
N LEU A 386 -5.64 -56.06 -18.13
CA LEU A 386 -6.56 -54.94 -18.09
C LEU A 386 -7.20 -54.76 -19.47
N ALA A 387 -8.53 -54.72 -19.52
CA ALA A 387 -9.25 -54.50 -20.77
C ALA A 387 -9.00 -53.07 -21.29
N PRO A 388 -9.01 -52.86 -22.62
CA PRO A 388 -9.06 -51.52 -23.18
C PRO A 388 -10.28 -50.74 -22.68
N GLY A 389 -10.09 -49.47 -22.33
CA GLY A 389 -11.12 -48.64 -21.70
C GLY A 389 -10.54 -47.38 -21.07
N THR A 390 -11.40 -46.58 -20.44
CA THR A 390 -10.98 -45.39 -19.67
C THR A 390 -10.97 -45.70 -18.18
N TYR A 391 -9.89 -45.34 -17.50
CA TYR A 391 -9.69 -45.60 -16.08
C TYR A 391 -9.21 -44.34 -15.36
N TYR A 392 -9.48 -44.26 -14.05
CA TYR A 392 -8.87 -43.27 -13.18
C TYR A 392 -7.61 -43.90 -12.58
N LEU A 393 -6.43 -43.42 -12.99
CA LEU A 393 -5.20 -43.75 -12.29
C LEU A 393 -5.09 -42.82 -11.08
N GLY A 394 -4.89 -43.38 -9.89
CA GLY A 394 -4.75 -42.61 -8.67
C GLY A 394 -3.69 -43.18 -7.74
N ALA A 395 -3.47 -42.49 -6.63
CA ALA A 395 -2.62 -42.97 -5.56
C ALA A 395 -3.41 -43.02 -4.25
N TYR A 396 -3.03 -43.96 -3.37
CA TYR A 396 -3.65 -44.17 -2.07
C TYR A 396 -2.57 -44.22 -0.99
N ALA A 397 -2.54 -43.22 -0.11
CA ALA A 397 -1.63 -43.16 1.02
C ALA A 397 -2.05 -44.15 2.11
N ASP A 398 -1.07 -44.67 2.86
CA ASP A 398 -1.30 -45.69 3.88
C ASP A 398 -2.18 -46.86 3.41
N PHE A 399 -1.91 -47.38 2.20
CA PHE A 399 -2.70 -48.43 1.55
C PHE A 399 -2.81 -49.73 2.38
N ARG A 400 -1.90 -49.93 3.34
CA ARG A 400 -1.87 -51.08 4.24
C ARG A 400 -2.48 -50.81 5.62
N SER A 401 -3.00 -49.61 5.86
CA SER A 401 -3.54 -49.16 7.15
C SER A 401 -2.54 -49.32 8.30
N GLU A 402 -1.30 -48.89 8.07
CA GLU A 402 -0.17 -48.97 9.02
C GLU A 402 -0.19 -47.81 10.03
N VAL A 403 -0.82 -46.68 9.69
CA VAL A 403 -0.91 -45.47 10.52
C VAL A 403 -2.36 -45.20 10.88
N THR A 404 -2.67 -45.07 12.17
CA THR A 404 -4.02 -44.62 12.59
C THR A 404 -4.13 -43.11 12.53
N GLU A 405 -5.10 -42.62 11.77
CA GLU A 405 -5.20 -41.23 11.37
C GLU A 405 -6.34 -40.51 12.10
N SER A 406 -6.45 -39.22 11.86
CA SER A 406 -7.59 -38.40 12.30
C SER A 406 -8.75 -38.41 11.32
N ASP A 407 -8.44 -38.50 10.03
CA ASP A 407 -9.35 -38.78 8.93
C ASP A 407 -8.75 -39.95 8.14
N GLU A 408 -9.55 -40.99 7.91
CA GLU A 408 -9.15 -42.21 7.19
C GLU A 408 -9.76 -42.25 5.78
N THR A 409 -10.48 -41.19 5.40
CA THR A 409 -11.32 -41.16 4.19
C THR A 409 -10.71 -40.34 3.04
N ASN A 410 -9.60 -39.65 3.30
CA ASN A 410 -8.93 -38.71 2.40
C ASN A 410 -7.57 -39.22 1.87
N ASN A 411 -7.30 -40.51 2.00
CA ASN A 411 -6.03 -41.10 1.60
C ASN A 411 -5.91 -41.34 0.08
N GLY A 412 -7.02 -41.38 -0.64
CA GLY A 412 -7.07 -41.65 -2.08
C GLY A 412 -7.31 -40.39 -2.92
N LEU A 413 -6.53 -40.22 -3.99
CA LEU A 413 -6.76 -39.15 -4.97
C LEU A 413 -6.53 -39.67 -6.41
N PRO A 414 -7.45 -39.42 -7.35
CA PRO A 414 -7.21 -39.69 -8.77
C PRO A 414 -6.30 -38.60 -9.38
N ALA A 415 -5.60 -38.94 -10.46
CA ALA A 415 -4.94 -37.93 -11.28
C ALA A 415 -5.97 -37.03 -11.98
N ASP A 416 -5.57 -35.81 -12.32
CA ASP A 416 -6.42 -34.85 -13.04
C ASP A 416 -6.87 -35.38 -14.42
N ASN A 417 -6.07 -36.25 -15.03
CA ASN A 417 -6.36 -36.88 -16.32
C ASN A 417 -6.86 -38.32 -16.15
N ILE A 418 -7.91 -38.66 -16.89
CA ILE A 418 -8.35 -40.05 -17.09
C ILE A 418 -7.38 -40.72 -18.07
N ILE A 419 -6.87 -41.91 -17.71
CA ILE A 419 -6.00 -42.68 -18.59
C ILE A 419 -6.83 -43.54 -19.55
N ALA A 420 -6.54 -43.44 -20.85
CA ALA A 420 -7.12 -44.32 -21.86
C ALA A 420 -6.20 -45.51 -22.16
N ILE A 421 -6.71 -46.71 -21.92
CA ILE A 421 -6.02 -47.98 -22.15
C ILE A 421 -6.43 -48.52 -23.52
N ALA A 422 -5.46 -48.71 -24.41
CA ALA A 422 -5.69 -49.18 -25.78
C ALA A 422 -4.72 -50.30 -26.19
N ASN A 423 -5.15 -51.17 -27.10
CA ASN A 423 -4.33 -52.26 -27.64
C ASN A 423 -3.19 -51.78 -28.56
N SER A 424 -3.29 -50.56 -29.09
CA SER A 424 -2.25 -49.91 -29.89
C SER A 424 -2.34 -48.40 -29.72
N VAL A 425 -1.17 -47.74 -29.73
CA VAL A 425 -1.06 -46.29 -29.58
C VAL A 425 -0.16 -45.71 -30.67
N SER A 426 -0.35 -44.43 -30.98
CA SER A 426 0.43 -43.65 -31.94
C SER A 426 0.82 -42.31 -31.31
N SER A 427 2.08 -41.90 -31.48
CA SER A 427 2.65 -40.70 -30.86
C SER A 427 2.24 -39.43 -31.61
N LEU A 428 1.80 -38.41 -30.88
CA LEU A 428 1.64 -37.06 -31.37
C LEU A 428 2.65 -36.14 -30.69
N VAL A 429 3.59 -35.61 -31.47
CA VAL A 429 4.59 -34.64 -31.01
C VAL A 429 4.19 -33.24 -31.48
N VAL A 430 4.08 -32.31 -30.54
CA VAL A 430 3.76 -30.91 -30.83
C VAL A 430 4.95 -30.01 -30.50
N THR A 431 5.35 -29.19 -31.45
CA THR A 431 6.44 -28.21 -31.28
C THR A 431 5.88 -26.79 -31.31
N ARG A 432 6.48 -25.87 -30.57
CA ARG A 432 6.17 -24.44 -30.61
C ARG A 432 7.38 -23.68 -31.16
N THR A 433 7.17 -22.78 -32.12
CA THR A 433 8.24 -21.98 -32.72
C THR A 433 7.80 -20.54 -32.99
N GLY A 434 8.76 -19.69 -33.38
CA GLY A 434 8.55 -18.27 -33.68
C GLY A 434 9.05 -17.35 -32.56
N THR A 435 8.80 -16.04 -32.69
CA THR A 435 9.29 -15.03 -31.74
C THR A 435 8.35 -14.82 -30.56
N GLY A 436 7.09 -15.24 -30.67
CA GLY A 436 6.07 -15.12 -29.63
C GLY A 436 5.97 -16.37 -28.77
N ALA A 437 5.16 -16.26 -27.71
CA ALA A 437 4.82 -17.35 -26.81
C ALA A 437 3.33 -17.71 -26.90
N GLY A 438 3.00 -18.90 -26.42
CA GLY A 438 1.64 -19.40 -26.40
C GLY A 438 1.55 -20.86 -25.98
N LYS A 439 0.32 -21.25 -25.66
CA LYS A 439 -0.05 -22.59 -25.20
C LYS A 439 -0.71 -23.38 -26.32
N VAL A 440 -0.38 -24.66 -26.46
CA VAL A 440 -1.10 -25.60 -27.33
C VAL A 440 -1.73 -26.68 -26.48
N SER A 441 -3.03 -26.92 -26.66
CA SER A 441 -3.78 -27.98 -25.96
C SER A 441 -4.47 -28.93 -26.95
N SER A 442 -4.79 -30.15 -26.53
CA SER A 442 -5.56 -31.10 -27.33
C SER A 442 -6.94 -31.47 -26.74
N ASN A 443 -7.84 -31.89 -27.62
CA ASN A 443 -9.03 -32.68 -27.29
C ASN A 443 -9.06 -33.96 -28.17
N PRO A 444 -9.08 -35.19 -27.63
CA PRO A 444 -9.03 -35.55 -26.20
C PRO A 444 -7.84 -34.95 -25.45
N VAL A 445 -8.02 -34.71 -24.15
CA VAL A 445 -6.99 -34.11 -23.28
C VAL A 445 -5.74 -35.01 -23.28
N GLY A 446 -4.58 -34.39 -23.43
CA GLY A 446 -3.29 -35.11 -23.39
C GLY A 446 -2.13 -34.20 -23.72
N ILE A 447 -2.21 -33.44 -24.82
CA ILE A 447 -1.23 -32.40 -25.14
C ILE A 447 -1.58 -31.14 -24.35
N ASP A 448 -0.61 -30.65 -23.59
CA ASP A 448 -0.58 -29.32 -22.99
C ASP A 448 0.87 -28.83 -23.11
N CYS A 449 1.19 -28.25 -24.27
CA CYS A 449 2.53 -27.78 -24.62
C CYS A 449 2.96 -26.59 -23.76
N GLY A 450 3.21 -26.86 -22.49
CA GLY A 450 3.87 -26.10 -21.45
C GLY A 450 4.67 -27.05 -20.57
N SER A 451 4.09 -28.22 -20.23
CA SER A 451 4.75 -29.31 -19.50
C SER A 451 4.75 -30.66 -20.22
N GLN A 452 3.82 -30.92 -21.17
CA GLN A 452 3.71 -32.19 -21.91
C GLN A 452 3.41 -31.94 -23.40
N CYS A 453 4.44 -32.08 -24.24
CA CYS A 453 4.37 -31.79 -25.68
C CYS A 453 4.37 -33.06 -26.57
N ASN A 454 4.48 -34.25 -25.98
CA ASN A 454 4.50 -35.52 -26.68
C ASN A 454 3.61 -36.50 -25.93
N VAL A 455 2.56 -36.98 -26.59
CA VAL A 455 1.62 -37.95 -26.01
C VAL A 455 1.26 -39.00 -27.04
N ASN A 456 1.25 -40.25 -26.60
CA ASN A 456 0.70 -41.37 -27.38
C ASN A 456 -0.81 -41.38 -27.23
N PHE A 457 -1.60 -41.50 -28.30
CA PHE A 457 -3.05 -41.69 -28.24
C PHE A 457 -3.43 -43.04 -28.86
N PRO A 458 -4.65 -43.59 -28.64
CA PRO A 458 -5.08 -44.81 -29.30
C PRO A 458 -5.01 -44.66 -30.82
N THR A 459 -4.50 -45.68 -31.51
CA THR A 459 -4.42 -45.64 -32.98
C THR A 459 -5.81 -45.42 -33.60
N GLY A 460 -5.91 -44.45 -34.51
CA GLY A 460 -7.15 -44.01 -35.14
C GLY A 460 -7.91 -42.91 -34.39
N ALA A 461 -7.41 -42.46 -33.22
CA ALA A 461 -8.01 -41.34 -32.50
C ALA A 461 -7.99 -40.05 -33.33
N VAL A 462 -9.07 -39.28 -33.28
CA VAL A 462 -9.14 -37.94 -33.87
C VAL A 462 -8.84 -36.92 -32.78
N VAL A 463 -7.71 -36.23 -32.90
CA VAL A 463 -7.22 -35.23 -31.94
C VAL A 463 -7.35 -33.83 -32.54
N THR A 464 -7.99 -32.93 -31.81
CA THR A 464 -8.08 -31.50 -32.15
C THR A 464 -7.08 -30.71 -31.31
N LEU A 465 -6.11 -30.06 -31.95
CA LEU A 465 -5.17 -29.14 -31.34
C LEU A 465 -5.68 -27.70 -31.41
N THR A 466 -5.59 -26.99 -30.29
CA THR A 466 -5.95 -25.58 -30.15
C THR A 466 -4.74 -24.79 -29.66
N ALA A 467 -4.36 -23.74 -30.38
CA ALA A 467 -3.29 -22.82 -30.01
C ALA A 467 -3.89 -21.52 -29.45
N VAL A 468 -3.41 -21.10 -28.28
CA VAL A 468 -3.79 -19.86 -27.61
C VAL A 468 -2.53 -19.04 -27.38
N PRO A 469 -2.39 -17.85 -27.98
CA PRO A 469 -1.25 -16.96 -27.73
C PRO A 469 -1.22 -16.47 -26.28
N ASP A 470 -0.02 -16.30 -25.73
CA ASP A 470 0.15 -15.58 -24.47
C ASP A 470 -0.06 -14.07 -24.68
N PRO A 471 -0.34 -13.29 -23.61
CA PRO A 471 -0.39 -11.83 -23.71
C PRO A 471 0.87 -11.26 -24.38
N GLY A 472 0.69 -10.34 -25.33
CA GLY A 472 1.80 -9.80 -26.11
C GLY A 472 2.30 -10.72 -27.22
N SER A 473 1.57 -11.77 -27.59
CA SER A 473 1.86 -12.64 -28.74
C SER A 473 0.63 -12.88 -29.63
N THR A 474 0.86 -13.24 -30.90
CA THR A 474 -0.17 -13.64 -31.86
C THR A 474 0.12 -15.04 -32.40
N PHE A 475 -0.92 -15.83 -32.65
CA PHE A 475 -0.80 -17.13 -33.30
C PHE A 475 -0.83 -16.92 -34.82
N ILE A 476 0.23 -17.32 -35.50
CA ILE A 476 0.41 -17.08 -36.94
C ILE A 476 -0.14 -18.23 -37.77
N GLY A 477 -0.09 -19.46 -37.25
CA GLY A 477 -0.61 -20.64 -37.93
C GLY A 477 0.12 -21.92 -37.56
N TRP A 478 -0.29 -23.00 -38.22
CA TRP A 478 0.28 -24.34 -38.02
C TRP A 478 1.25 -24.74 -39.14
N ASN A 479 2.14 -25.67 -38.82
CA ASN A 479 3.00 -26.40 -39.77
C ASN A 479 3.06 -27.89 -39.40
N GLY A 480 3.79 -28.71 -40.15
CA GLY A 480 3.83 -30.17 -40.01
C GLY A 480 2.56 -30.83 -40.56
N ASP A 481 2.08 -31.89 -39.91
CA ASP A 481 0.82 -32.56 -40.27
C ASP A 481 -0.42 -31.65 -40.12
N CYS A 482 -0.24 -30.44 -39.55
CA CYS A 482 -1.30 -29.42 -39.39
C CYS A 482 -1.27 -28.27 -40.41
N ALA A 483 -0.35 -28.25 -41.38
CA ALA A 483 -0.06 -27.05 -42.19
C ALA A 483 -1.25 -26.45 -42.97
N ALA A 484 -2.31 -27.21 -43.22
CA ALA A 484 -3.50 -26.74 -43.95
C ALA A 484 -4.58 -26.06 -43.08
N SER A 485 -4.37 -25.95 -41.76
CA SER A 485 -5.40 -25.49 -40.81
C SER A 485 -5.29 -24.00 -40.49
N ALA A 486 -6.35 -23.22 -40.71
CA ALA A 486 -6.41 -21.77 -40.44
C ALA A 486 -6.83 -21.39 -39.00
N GLY A 487 -6.97 -22.37 -38.10
CA GLY A 487 -7.52 -22.20 -36.75
C GLY A 487 -7.14 -23.36 -35.83
N SER A 488 -8.09 -24.16 -35.36
CA SER A 488 -7.80 -25.44 -34.70
C SER A 488 -7.30 -26.47 -35.73
N CYS A 489 -6.32 -27.30 -35.35
CA CYS A 489 -5.84 -28.39 -36.21
C CYS A 489 -6.49 -29.71 -35.81
N LEU A 490 -7.06 -30.44 -36.78
CA LEU A 490 -7.66 -31.76 -36.56
C LEU A 490 -6.78 -32.85 -37.19
N ILE A 491 -6.26 -33.78 -36.40
CA ILE A 491 -5.39 -34.88 -36.82
C ILE A 491 -6.07 -36.22 -36.51
N THR A 492 -6.01 -37.18 -37.44
CA THR A 492 -6.29 -38.59 -37.12
C THR A 492 -4.97 -39.32 -36.90
N LEU A 493 -4.80 -39.96 -35.74
CA LEU A 493 -3.57 -40.64 -35.32
C LEU A 493 -3.56 -42.11 -35.72
N ASP A 494 -3.57 -42.36 -37.03
CA ASP A 494 -3.40 -43.70 -37.63
C ASP A 494 -1.94 -44.19 -37.61
N THR A 495 -0.99 -43.25 -37.58
CA THR A 495 0.45 -43.45 -37.36
C THR A 495 0.98 -42.35 -36.44
N ASP A 496 2.27 -42.36 -36.12
CA ASP A 496 2.90 -41.23 -35.43
C ASP A 496 2.78 -39.94 -36.27
N ARG A 497 2.50 -38.81 -35.61
CA ARG A 497 2.27 -37.50 -36.24
C ARG A 497 3.04 -36.40 -35.53
N ASN A 498 3.33 -35.33 -36.26
CA ASN A 498 3.91 -34.11 -35.69
C ASN A 498 3.15 -32.85 -36.13
N ALA A 499 3.03 -31.90 -35.22
CA ALA A 499 2.45 -30.58 -35.49
C ALA A 499 3.32 -29.47 -34.92
N THR A 500 3.41 -28.34 -35.61
CA THR A 500 4.14 -27.17 -35.11
C THR A 500 3.22 -25.96 -35.05
N ALA A 501 3.05 -25.36 -33.88
CA ALA A 501 2.38 -24.08 -33.70
C ALA A 501 3.38 -22.93 -33.81
N ILE A 502 3.07 -21.89 -34.60
CA ILE A 502 3.93 -20.73 -34.79
C ILE A 502 3.32 -19.50 -34.11
N PHE A 503 4.07 -18.89 -33.20
CA PHE A 503 3.69 -17.66 -32.50
C PHE A 503 4.65 -16.51 -32.84
N SER A 504 4.16 -15.27 -32.84
CA SER A 504 4.98 -14.07 -33.00
C SER A 504 4.70 -13.06 -31.88
N THR A 505 5.74 -12.42 -31.36
CA THR A 505 5.61 -11.29 -30.44
C THR A 505 4.75 -10.21 -31.10
N THR A 506 3.69 -9.82 -30.43
CA THR A 506 2.99 -8.57 -30.71
C THR A 506 3.96 -7.45 -30.33
N ALA A 507 4.55 -6.78 -31.32
CA ALA A 507 5.26 -5.54 -31.04
C ALA A 507 4.30 -4.63 -30.26
N SER A 508 4.71 -4.12 -29.09
CA SER A 508 3.98 -3.02 -28.47
C SER A 508 3.89 -1.93 -29.54
N ALA A 509 2.67 -1.63 -29.98
CA ALA A 509 2.48 -0.61 -30.97
C ALA A 509 3.01 0.70 -30.39
N GLU A 510 3.80 1.44 -31.16
CA GLU A 510 4.11 2.84 -30.85
C GLU A 510 2.80 3.63 -30.99
N VAL A 511 2.02 3.75 -29.91
CA VAL A 511 0.72 4.43 -29.95
C VAL A 511 0.92 5.94 -29.85
N PHE A 512 1.83 6.38 -28.98
CA PHE A 512 2.32 7.74 -28.87
C PHE A 512 3.85 7.72 -28.66
N PRO A 513 4.61 8.67 -29.24
CA PRO A 513 4.30 9.41 -30.46
C PRO A 513 4.31 8.43 -31.65
N ARG A 514 3.15 8.24 -32.30
CA ARG A 514 2.93 7.17 -33.28
C ARG A 514 4.02 7.10 -34.35
N ASN A 515 4.65 5.93 -34.50
CA ASN A 515 5.76 5.66 -35.41
C ASN A 515 7.00 6.57 -35.21
N GLY A 516 7.18 7.15 -34.02
CA GLY A 516 8.28 8.09 -33.75
C GLY A 516 8.16 9.40 -34.53
N VAL A 517 6.92 9.81 -34.86
CA VAL A 517 6.64 11.07 -35.57
C VAL A 517 5.96 12.03 -34.61
N TRP A 518 6.31 13.32 -34.71
CA TRP A 518 5.73 14.36 -33.86
C TRP A 518 4.20 14.36 -34.00
N PRO A 519 3.45 14.29 -32.88
CA PRO A 519 2.00 14.20 -32.94
C PRO A 519 1.34 15.39 -33.67
N VAL A 520 0.45 15.09 -34.63
CA VAL A 520 -0.28 16.12 -35.39
C VAL A 520 -1.17 16.95 -34.45
N GLY A 521 -1.15 18.28 -34.61
CA GLY A 521 -1.95 19.21 -33.81
C GLY A 521 -1.29 19.66 -32.51
N TRP A 522 -0.13 19.10 -32.16
CA TRP A 522 0.68 19.54 -31.02
C TRP A 522 1.59 20.69 -31.45
N THR A 523 1.56 21.77 -30.68
CA THR A 523 2.25 23.02 -30.97
C THR A 523 3.07 23.48 -29.76
N THR A 524 4.13 24.24 -30.00
CA THR A 524 4.83 24.96 -28.94
C THR A 524 4.13 26.30 -28.66
N PRO A 525 3.72 26.58 -27.40
CA PRO A 525 3.21 27.88 -27.01
C PRO A 525 4.27 28.98 -27.17
N VAL A 526 3.85 30.21 -27.50
CA VAL A 526 4.76 31.38 -27.61
C VAL A 526 5.48 31.74 -26.30
N THR A 527 5.00 31.22 -25.17
CA THR A 527 5.62 31.38 -23.85
C THR A 527 6.74 30.38 -23.59
N SER A 528 6.92 29.38 -24.45
CA SER A 528 8.00 28.41 -24.34
C SER A 528 9.34 29.05 -24.70
N SER A 529 10.36 28.82 -23.87
CA SER A 529 11.73 29.25 -24.15
C SER A 529 12.43 28.29 -25.12
N VAL A 530 12.10 27.00 -25.07
CA VAL A 530 12.67 25.93 -25.89
C VAL A 530 11.61 24.88 -26.20
N ASP A 531 11.57 24.37 -27.43
CA ASP A 531 10.63 23.33 -27.85
C ASP A 531 10.85 21.99 -27.15
N TRP A 532 9.77 21.24 -26.93
CA TRP A 532 9.84 19.81 -26.66
C TRP A 532 10.30 19.06 -27.93
N THR A 533 10.95 17.91 -27.78
CA THR A 533 11.49 17.13 -28.90
C THR A 533 11.07 15.67 -28.83
N LEU A 534 11.10 14.97 -29.97
CA LEU A 534 11.04 13.50 -29.99
C LEU A 534 12.32 12.95 -29.38
N ALA A 535 12.17 12.01 -28.46
CA ALA A 535 13.30 11.37 -27.79
C ALA A 535 13.15 9.85 -27.80
N SER A 536 14.24 9.16 -27.54
CA SER A 536 14.29 7.69 -27.43
C SER A 536 15.20 7.24 -26.28
N ASP A 537 15.52 8.16 -25.39
CA ASP A 537 16.29 7.92 -24.15
C ASP A 537 15.39 7.41 -23.02
N TRP A 538 14.08 7.68 -23.09
CA TRP A 538 13.05 7.04 -22.28
C TRP A 538 11.75 6.88 -23.09
N ALA A 539 11.02 5.77 -22.90
CA ALA A 539 9.68 5.54 -23.44
C ALA A 539 8.96 4.48 -22.56
N GLU A 540 7.67 4.66 -22.34
CA GLU A 540 6.78 3.72 -21.64
C GLU A 540 6.25 2.66 -22.61
N GLU A 541 5.87 3.07 -23.82
CA GLU A 541 5.46 2.18 -24.91
C GLU A 541 6.36 2.37 -26.13
N GLY A 542 6.50 1.34 -26.96
CA GLY A 542 7.34 1.44 -28.16
C GLY A 542 8.79 1.84 -27.88
N ARG A 543 9.29 2.83 -28.63
CA ARG A 543 10.68 3.31 -28.65
C ARG A 543 10.80 4.81 -28.45
N TYR A 544 9.76 5.60 -28.71
CA TYR A 544 9.85 7.05 -28.68
C TYR A 544 8.96 7.66 -27.59
N SER A 545 9.29 8.87 -27.17
CA SER A 545 8.47 9.71 -26.29
C SER A 545 8.66 11.17 -26.66
N LEU A 546 7.92 12.08 -26.03
CA LEU A 546 8.22 13.52 -26.10
C LEU A 546 9.00 13.94 -24.85
N ARG A 547 10.09 14.68 -25.04
CA ARG A 547 10.97 15.19 -23.98
C ARG A 547 10.96 16.71 -23.94
N SER A 548 11.02 17.31 -22.75
CA SER A 548 11.23 18.74 -22.59
C SER A 548 12.58 19.18 -23.18
N GLY A 549 12.61 20.40 -23.72
CA GLY A 549 13.81 21.03 -24.22
C GLY A 549 14.80 21.36 -23.10
N ALA A 550 16.09 21.41 -23.42
CA ALA A 550 17.12 21.82 -22.47
C ALA A 550 16.99 23.33 -22.16
N ILE A 551 16.59 23.65 -20.94
CA ILE A 551 16.31 25.01 -20.47
C ILE A 551 17.27 25.41 -19.34
N ARG A 552 17.48 26.72 -19.15
CA ARG A 552 18.26 27.30 -18.04
C ARG A 552 17.35 27.74 -16.90
N ASP A 553 17.95 28.15 -15.79
CA ASP A 553 17.27 28.73 -14.63
C ASP A 553 16.28 29.83 -15.07
N ASN A 554 15.07 29.79 -14.49
CA ASN A 554 13.95 30.70 -14.79
C ASN A 554 13.48 30.68 -16.27
N GLN A 555 13.65 29.55 -16.95
CA GLN A 555 13.09 29.29 -18.27
C GLN A 555 12.08 28.13 -18.20
N GLN A 556 11.32 27.97 -19.29
CA GLN A 556 10.29 26.93 -19.39
C GLN A 556 10.31 26.30 -20.79
N SER A 557 10.02 25.00 -20.86
CA SER A 557 9.78 24.27 -22.10
C SER A 557 8.37 23.72 -22.09
N GLN A 558 7.57 24.07 -23.10
CA GLN A 558 6.14 23.74 -23.13
C GLN A 558 5.73 23.07 -24.44
N VAL A 559 4.70 22.23 -24.37
CA VAL A 559 3.99 21.67 -25.51
C VAL A 559 2.49 21.64 -25.22
N GLU A 560 1.65 21.97 -26.21
CA GLU A 560 0.20 21.97 -26.04
C GLU A 560 -0.54 21.40 -27.25
N ILE A 561 -1.74 20.89 -27.00
CA ILE A 561 -2.72 20.53 -28.03
C ILE A 561 -4.04 21.23 -27.71
N SER A 562 -4.66 21.84 -28.73
CA SER A 562 -5.97 22.48 -28.60
C SER A 562 -6.96 21.89 -29.58
N GLY A 563 -8.18 21.61 -29.10
CA GLY A 563 -9.20 21.01 -29.94
C GLY A 563 -10.51 20.76 -29.21
N ASN A 564 -11.52 20.31 -29.96
CA ASN A 564 -12.76 19.81 -29.36
C ASN A 564 -12.57 18.37 -28.89
N PHE A 565 -12.78 18.14 -27.61
CA PHE A 565 -12.75 16.83 -26.99
C PHE A 565 -14.15 16.38 -26.59
N GLN A 566 -14.34 15.07 -26.48
CA GLN A 566 -15.52 14.50 -25.85
C GLN A 566 -15.35 14.50 -24.33
N ALA A 567 -16.48 14.43 -23.61
CA ALA A 567 -16.44 14.17 -22.19
C ALA A 567 -15.77 12.81 -21.95
N GLY A 568 -14.74 12.80 -21.12
CA GLY A 568 -13.93 11.61 -20.92
C GLY A 568 -12.75 11.89 -20.01
N VAL A 569 -11.65 11.19 -20.26
CA VAL A 569 -10.44 11.27 -19.46
C VAL A 569 -9.25 11.52 -20.37
N VAL A 570 -8.44 12.52 -20.03
CA VAL A 570 -7.09 12.67 -20.56
C VAL A 570 -6.17 11.86 -19.66
N SER A 571 -5.35 10.97 -20.22
CA SER A 571 -4.35 10.22 -19.47
C SER A 571 -3.00 10.23 -20.16
N PHE A 572 -1.93 10.17 -19.39
CA PHE A 572 -0.57 10.02 -19.90
C PHE A 572 0.33 9.42 -18.82
N THR A 573 1.42 8.80 -19.26
CA THR A 573 2.54 8.41 -18.42
C THR A 573 3.66 9.42 -18.61
N PHE A 574 4.35 9.78 -17.54
CA PHE A 574 5.52 10.65 -17.62
C PHE A 574 6.65 10.10 -16.76
N TYR A 575 7.87 10.46 -17.13
CA TYR A 575 9.07 10.35 -16.30
C TYR A 575 9.61 11.75 -16.04
N ILE A 576 10.00 12.04 -14.81
CA ILE A 576 10.64 13.30 -14.46
C ILE A 576 11.98 13.00 -13.77
N SER A 577 13.00 13.76 -14.14
CA SER A 577 14.32 13.74 -13.50
C SER A 577 14.74 15.15 -13.16
N SER A 578 14.43 15.54 -11.92
CA SER A 578 14.60 16.89 -11.38
C SER A 578 14.84 16.88 -9.87
N GLU A 579 15.17 18.04 -9.32
CA GLU A 579 15.21 18.29 -7.88
C GLU A 579 13.80 18.30 -7.28
N ILE A 580 13.64 17.66 -6.12
CA ILE A 580 12.35 17.62 -5.41
C ILE A 580 11.99 19.01 -4.89
N ASP A 581 10.81 19.51 -5.24
CA ASP A 581 10.23 20.82 -4.91
C ASP A 581 10.84 22.05 -5.63
N TYR A 582 11.71 21.87 -6.65
CA TYR A 582 12.37 22.99 -7.36
C TYR A 582 11.97 23.08 -8.84
N ASP A 583 12.31 22.09 -9.67
CA ASP A 583 11.87 22.05 -11.06
C ASP A 583 10.57 21.24 -11.19
N TRP A 584 9.63 21.76 -11.96
CA TRP A 584 8.28 21.20 -12.02
C TRP A 584 7.88 20.83 -13.44
N LEU A 585 7.37 19.61 -13.61
CA LEU A 585 6.47 19.27 -14.71
C LEU A 585 5.05 19.61 -14.25
N THR A 586 4.36 20.51 -14.95
CA THR A 586 2.96 20.85 -14.70
C THR A 586 2.07 20.42 -15.86
N PHE A 587 0.83 20.05 -15.55
CA PHE A 587 -0.21 19.80 -16.53
C PHE A 587 -1.40 20.73 -16.28
N SER A 588 -1.87 21.41 -17.33
CA SER A 588 -2.99 22.35 -17.26
C SER A 588 -4.04 22.10 -18.33
N ILE A 589 -5.30 22.41 -17.98
CA ILE A 589 -6.46 22.41 -18.87
C ILE A 589 -6.97 23.86 -18.91
N ASP A 590 -7.02 24.44 -20.10
CA ASP A 590 -7.45 25.83 -20.35
C ASP A 590 -6.69 26.87 -19.52
N GLY A 591 -5.39 26.62 -19.31
CA GLY A 591 -4.51 27.48 -18.51
C GLY A 591 -4.70 27.34 -16.99
N ILE A 592 -5.58 26.44 -16.53
CA ILE A 592 -5.73 26.09 -15.12
C ILE A 592 -4.89 24.85 -14.83
N GLU A 593 -3.87 25.01 -13.99
CA GLU A 593 -3.05 23.90 -13.51
C GLU A 593 -3.92 22.86 -12.80
N GLN A 594 -3.81 21.61 -13.24
CA GLN A 594 -4.46 20.47 -12.62
C GLN A 594 -3.56 19.84 -11.57
N ASN A 595 -2.26 19.74 -11.86
CA ASN A 595 -1.25 19.24 -10.93
C ASN A 595 0.18 19.59 -11.39
N GLY A 596 1.14 19.48 -10.46
CA GLY A 596 2.56 19.63 -10.69
C GLY A 596 3.38 18.52 -10.01
N TRP A 597 4.50 18.14 -10.62
CA TRP A 597 5.41 17.10 -10.12
C TRP A 597 6.87 17.55 -10.21
N SER A 598 7.65 17.20 -9.19
CA SER A 598 9.09 17.41 -9.08
C SER A 598 9.77 16.13 -8.55
N GLY A 599 11.09 16.04 -8.66
CA GLY A 599 11.87 14.89 -8.20
C GLY A 599 12.19 13.87 -9.31
N GLU A 600 12.42 12.62 -8.90
CA GLU A 600 12.81 11.52 -9.79
C GLU A 600 11.74 10.42 -9.83
N GLY A 601 11.30 10.03 -11.03
CA GLY A 601 10.55 8.81 -11.24
C GLY A 601 9.41 8.90 -12.26
N GLN A 602 8.80 7.73 -12.49
CA GLN A 602 7.69 7.54 -13.42
C GLN A 602 6.34 7.60 -12.69
N ARG A 603 5.33 8.22 -13.33
CA ARG A 603 3.92 8.12 -12.90
C ARG A 603 2.97 8.08 -14.10
N SER A 604 1.84 7.40 -13.91
CA SER A 604 0.69 7.47 -14.83
C SER A 604 -0.43 8.24 -14.17
N VAL A 605 -0.97 9.23 -14.88
CA VAL A 605 -1.96 10.16 -14.35
C VAL A 605 -3.14 10.31 -15.30
N SER A 606 -4.27 10.72 -14.75
CA SER A 606 -5.50 10.88 -15.51
C SER A 606 -6.36 12.01 -14.95
N PHE A 607 -6.97 12.79 -15.84
CA PHE A 607 -7.77 13.97 -15.50
C PHE A 607 -9.10 13.92 -16.23
N PRO A 608 -10.24 14.17 -15.55
CA PRO A 608 -11.52 14.28 -16.22
C PRO A 608 -11.51 15.50 -17.14
N LEU A 609 -12.03 15.34 -18.35
CA LEU A 609 -12.19 16.41 -19.32
C LEU A 609 -13.67 16.51 -19.71
N THR A 610 -14.22 17.72 -19.68
CA THR A 610 -15.57 17.97 -20.19
C THR A 610 -15.61 17.89 -21.71
N ALA A 611 -16.79 17.71 -22.28
CA ALA A 611 -16.95 17.88 -23.72
C ALA A 611 -16.83 19.38 -24.06
N GLY A 612 -16.03 19.72 -25.05
CA GLY A 612 -15.83 21.11 -25.44
C GLY A 612 -14.45 21.38 -26.01
N PHE A 613 -14.22 22.64 -26.38
CA PHE A 613 -12.91 23.10 -26.80
C PHE A 613 -12.02 23.24 -25.57
N HIS A 614 -10.91 22.53 -25.56
CA HIS A 614 -9.91 22.64 -24.50
C HIS A 614 -8.51 22.84 -25.07
N THR A 615 -7.66 23.50 -24.30
CA THR A 615 -6.20 23.52 -24.47
C THR A 615 -5.57 22.68 -23.37
N LEU A 616 -4.91 21.60 -23.74
CA LEU A 616 -4.17 20.72 -22.85
C LEU A 616 -2.68 21.03 -22.98
N ARG A 617 -2.01 21.34 -21.87
CA ARG A 617 -0.62 21.79 -21.89
C ARG A 617 0.23 21.08 -20.85
N TRP A 618 1.43 20.69 -21.28
CA TRP A 618 2.52 20.21 -20.44
C TRP A 618 3.63 21.26 -20.44
N ALA A 619 4.11 21.62 -19.26
CA ALA A 619 5.18 22.60 -19.08
C ALA A 619 6.23 22.05 -18.12
N TYR A 620 7.50 22.09 -18.51
CA TYR A 620 8.64 21.86 -17.62
C TYR A 620 9.30 23.20 -17.32
N GLU A 621 9.39 23.57 -16.05
CA GLU A 621 9.88 24.87 -15.58
C GLU A 621 11.06 24.67 -14.61
N LYS A 622 12.16 25.40 -14.84
CA LYS A 622 13.29 25.45 -13.89
C LYS A 622 13.23 26.69 -13.02
N ASP A 623 13.58 26.53 -11.75
CA ASP A 623 13.66 27.64 -10.81
C ASP A 623 15.04 28.34 -10.81
N GLU A 624 15.36 29.12 -9.77
CA GLU A 624 16.56 29.99 -9.71
C GLU A 624 17.84 29.30 -9.19
N SER A 625 17.92 27.97 -9.00
CA SER A 625 19.20 27.38 -8.52
C SER A 625 19.44 25.88 -8.75
N VAL A 626 20.70 25.55 -9.10
CA VAL A 626 21.37 24.22 -9.09
C VAL A 626 20.71 23.15 -10.00
N ALA A 627 21.44 22.08 -10.27
CA ALA A 627 21.03 21.00 -11.17
C ALA A 627 21.37 19.65 -10.52
N LEU A 628 20.37 18.78 -10.41
CA LEU A 628 20.47 17.39 -9.96
C LEU A 628 19.52 16.57 -10.84
N GLY A 629 20.09 15.58 -11.54
CA GLY A 629 19.35 14.76 -12.52
C GLY A 629 19.58 15.22 -13.96
N SER A 630 18.64 14.87 -14.84
CA SER A 630 18.72 15.23 -16.28
C SER A 630 18.08 16.58 -16.61
N ASP A 631 17.55 17.28 -15.60
CA ASP A 631 16.75 18.51 -15.68
C ASP A 631 15.73 18.44 -16.82
N ALA A 632 14.92 17.36 -16.82
CA ALA A 632 14.00 17.08 -17.91
C ALA A 632 12.79 16.25 -17.49
N ALA A 633 11.76 16.34 -18.33
CA ALA A 633 10.56 15.54 -18.25
C ALA A 633 10.28 14.88 -19.60
N TRP A 634 9.69 13.69 -19.56
CA TRP A 634 9.23 12.95 -20.73
C TRP A 634 7.75 12.62 -20.56
N ILE A 635 6.97 12.65 -21.65
CA ILE A 635 5.58 12.18 -21.68
C ILE A 635 5.42 11.13 -22.76
N ASP A 636 4.65 10.10 -22.42
CA ASP A 636 4.36 8.97 -23.28
C ASP A 636 2.98 8.34 -22.96
N SER A 637 2.50 7.41 -23.79
CA SER A 637 1.18 6.77 -23.64
C SER A 637 0.05 7.79 -23.50
N VAL A 638 0.14 8.92 -24.21
CA VAL A 638 -0.85 9.99 -24.14
C VAL A 638 -2.14 9.54 -24.81
N SER A 639 -3.21 9.43 -24.01
CA SER A 639 -4.57 9.15 -24.45
C SER A 639 -5.45 10.38 -24.24
N LEU A 640 -6.09 10.81 -25.32
CA LEU A 640 -6.97 11.97 -25.33
C LEU A 640 -8.40 11.51 -25.65
N PRO A 641 -9.45 12.03 -24.99
CA PRO A 641 -10.83 11.69 -25.27
C PRO A 641 -11.29 12.41 -26.54
N VAL A 642 -10.74 12.00 -27.67
CA VAL A 642 -11.05 12.54 -28.99
C VAL A 642 -12.34 11.92 -29.53
N VAL A 643 -13.09 12.67 -30.32
CA VAL A 643 -14.28 12.16 -31.02
C VAL A 643 -13.85 11.03 -31.97
N SER A 644 -14.32 9.80 -31.73
CA SER A 644 -14.00 8.64 -32.57
C SER A 644 -14.54 8.81 -34.00
N SER A 645 -13.63 8.77 -34.98
CA SER A 645 -13.84 8.53 -36.42
C SER A 645 -14.94 9.35 -37.12
N GLY A 646 -14.62 10.59 -37.50
CA GLY A 646 -15.19 11.17 -38.71
C GLY A 646 -14.58 10.50 -39.95
N ASP A 647 -15.37 10.33 -41.02
CA ASP A 647 -14.92 9.95 -42.37
C ASP A 647 -13.53 10.53 -42.68
N ALA A 648 -12.60 9.74 -43.24
CA ALA A 648 -11.24 10.20 -43.57
C ALA A 648 -11.26 11.52 -44.37
N ALA A 649 -12.31 11.74 -45.17
CA ALA A 649 -12.56 13.00 -45.85
C ALA A 649 -12.85 14.18 -44.91
N THR A 650 -13.63 13.98 -43.85
CA THR A 650 -13.94 14.98 -42.82
C THR A 650 -12.70 15.36 -42.00
N THR A 651 -11.88 14.36 -41.68
CA THR A 651 -10.58 14.57 -41.03
C THR A 651 -9.66 15.40 -41.91
N LEU A 652 -9.63 15.13 -43.21
CA LEU A 652 -8.79 15.86 -44.16
C LEU A 652 -9.30 17.30 -44.44
N ILE A 653 -10.62 17.52 -44.47
CA ILE A 653 -11.19 18.89 -44.51
C ILE A 653 -10.69 19.68 -43.31
N THR A 654 -10.82 19.11 -42.12
CA THR A 654 -10.39 19.76 -40.87
C THR A 654 -8.88 20.04 -40.88
N HIS A 655 -8.08 19.07 -41.34
CA HIS A 655 -6.64 19.24 -41.51
C HIS A 655 -6.30 20.45 -42.40
N TYR A 656 -6.98 20.65 -43.52
CA TYR A 656 -6.67 21.76 -44.43
C TYR A 656 -7.02 23.13 -43.85
N TYR A 657 -8.11 23.23 -43.10
CA TYR A 657 -8.43 24.45 -42.35
C TYR A 657 -7.33 24.77 -41.33
N VAL A 658 -6.82 23.77 -40.63
CA VAL A 658 -5.79 23.96 -39.60
C VAL A 658 -4.41 24.21 -40.20
N SER A 659 -3.98 23.41 -41.18
CA SER A 659 -2.64 23.52 -41.78
C SER A 659 -2.49 24.77 -42.63
N ILE A 660 -3.56 25.19 -43.33
CA ILE A 660 -3.55 26.36 -44.21
C ILE A 660 -3.98 27.60 -43.43
N LEU A 661 -5.20 27.62 -42.87
CA LEU A 661 -5.79 28.83 -42.27
C LEU A 661 -5.49 29.00 -40.77
N ARG A 662 -4.91 27.98 -40.11
CA ARG A 662 -4.58 27.99 -38.67
C ARG A 662 -5.80 28.18 -37.77
N ARG A 663 -6.96 27.67 -38.21
CA ARG A 663 -8.19 27.62 -37.42
C ARG A 663 -9.05 26.41 -37.78
N GLN A 664 -10.04 26.10 -36.97
CA GLN A 664 -11.04 25.07 -37.28
C GLN A 664 -12.04 25.58 -38.34
N PRO A 665 -12.66 24.69 -39.12
CA PRO A 665 -13.73 25.07 -40.04
C PRO A 665 -14.94 25.63 -39.28
N GLU A 666 -15.51 26.69 -39.81
CA GLU A 666 -16.85 27.11 -39.43
C GLU A 666 -17.88 26.01 -39.79
N PRO A 667 -18.96 25.82 -38.99
CA PRO A 667 -19.93 24.75 -39.22
C PRO A 667 -20.46 24.69 -40.66
N ASP A 668 -20.80 25.84 -41.24
CA ASP A 668 -21.33 25.92 -42.61
C ASP A 668 -20.28 25.56 -43.66
N GLY A 669 -19.02 25.93 -43.44
CA GLY A 669 -17.89 25.60 -44.31
C GLY A 669 -17.56 24.11 -44.28
N LEU A 670 -17.53 23.51 -43.09
CA LEU A 670 -17.36 22.06 -42.93
C LEU A 670 -18.46 21.29 -43.69
N VAL A 671 -19.72 21.68 -43.48
CA VAL A 671 -20.87 21.06 -44.14
C VAL A 671 -20.81 21.21 -45.65
N PHE A 672 -20.41 22.38 -46.16
CA PHE A 672 -20.25 22.62 -47.59
C PHE A 672 -19.27 21.63 -48.23
N TRP A 673 -18.06 21.48 -47.65
CA TRP A 673 -17.06 20.56 -48.20
C TRP A 673 -17.47 19.10 -48.07
N GLN A 674 -18.11 18.73 -46.96
CA GLN A 674 -18.66 17.37 -46.77
C GLN A 674 -19.72 17.03 -47.83
N GLN A 675 -20.63 17.97 -48.13
CA GLN A 675 -21.66 17.78 -49.15
C GLN A 675 -21.05 17.64 -50.55
N LEU A 676 -20.07 18.47 -50.90
CA LEU A 676 -19.40 18.39 -52.19
C LEU A 676 -18.70 17.04 -52.41
N ILE A 677 -18.08 16.47 -51.37
CA ILE A 677 -17.47 15.13 -51.42
C ILE A 677 -18.55 14.04 -51.54
N ALA A 678 -19.63 14.14 -50.76
CA ALA A 678 -20.74 13.19 -50.81
C ALA A 678 -21.40 13.16 -52.20
N GLU A 679 -21.57 14.31 -52.85
CA GLU A 679 -22.10 14.43 -54.20
C GLU A 679 -21.21 13.72 -55.24
N LYS A 680 -19.88 13.90 -55.16
CA LYS A 680 -18.93 13.23 -56.06
C LYS A 680 -18.94 11.71 -55.88
N ARG A 681 -18.95 11.24 -54.62
CA ARG A 681 -19.05 9.81 -54.30
C ARG A 681 -20.36 9.20 -54.82
N ALA A 682 -21.49 9.91 -54.66
CA ALA A 682 -22.78 9.44 -55.16
C ALA A 682 -22.83 9.29 -56.70
N GLN A 683 -21.99 10.05 -57.42
CA GLN A 683 -21.83 9.96 -58.87
C GLN A 683 -20.74 8.96 -59.31
N GLY A 684 -20.05 8.30 -58.36
CA GLY A 684 -18.92 7.41 -58.64
C GLY A 684 -17.69 8.13 -59.19
N LEU A 685 -17.55 9.43 -58.92
CA LEU A 685 -16.44 10.26 -59.39
C LEU A 685 -15.31 10.33 -58.37
N ASP A 686 -14.08 10.54 -58.85
CA ASP A 686 -12.90 10.80 -58.02
C ASP A 686 -13.10 12.06 -57.17
N VAL A 687 -12.81 11.96 -55.87
CA VAL A 687 -12.96 13.04 -54.90
C VAL A 687 -11.71 13.90 -54.77
N LYS A 688 -10.55 13.47 -55.29
CA LYS A 688 -9.28 14.22 -55.23
C LYS A 688 -9.37 15.65 -55.78
N PRO A 689 -10.09 15.92 -56.88
CA PRO A 689 -10.28 17.31 -57.35
C PRO A 689 -10.88 18.23 -56.28
N VAL A 690 -11.78 17.74 -55.42
CA VAL A 690 -12.40 18.55 -54.36
C VAL A 690 -11.35 19.06 -53.36
N PHE A 691 -10.40 18.21 -52.98
CA PHE A 691 -9.30 18.61 -52.07
C PHE A 691 -8.29 19.54 -52.76
N ARG A 692 -8.05 19.37 -54.06
CA ARG A 692 -7.22 20.30 -54.85
C ARG A 692 -7.85 21.69 -54.91
N ASP A 693 -9.15 21.75 -55.16
CA ASP A 693 -9.91 22.99 -55.24
C ASP A 693 -9.97 23.69 -53.88
N MET A 694 -10.19 22.93 -52.79
CA MET A 694 -10.17 23.46 -51.42
C MET A 694 -8.83 24.07 -51.03
N ALA A 695 -7.71 23.37 -51.29
CA ALA A 695 -6.40 23.92 -50.98
C ALA A 695 -6.09 25.16 -51.82
N SER A 696 -6.40 25.11 -53.12
CA SER A 696 -6.25 26.28 -54.00
C SER A 696 -7.05 27.47 -53.49
N PHE A 697 -8.28 27.24 -53.03
CA PHE A 697 -9.13 28.27 -52.44
C PHE A 697 -8.54 28.84 -51.14
N PHE A 698 -8.07 28.01 -50.21
CA PHE A 698 -7.52 28.48 -48.93
C PHE A 698 -6.18 29.20 -49.07
N PHE A 699 -5.23 28.66 -49.85
CA PHE A 699 -3.93 29.31 -50.06
C PHE A 699 -4.03 30.65 -50.82
N ASN A 700 -5.10 30.86 -51.60
CA ASN A 700 -5.37 32.12 -52.29
C ASN A 700 -6.40 33.00 -51.57
N SER A 701 -6.89 32.59 -50.40
CA SER A 701 -7.87 33.38 -49.64
C SER A 701 -7.23 34.64 -49.05
N PRO A 702 -7.99 35.74 -48.90
CA PRO A 702 -7.52 36.92 -48.17
C PRO A 702 -7.03 36.58 -46.76
N GLU A 703 -7.65 35.60 -46.12
CA GLU A 703 -7.27 35.12 -44.78
C GLU A 703 -5.84 34.58 -44.75
N TYR A 704 -5.47 33.73 -45.70
CA TYR A 704 -4.10 33.23 -45.80
C TYR A 704 -3.12 34.31 -46.26
N LEU A 705 -3.48 35.09 -47.29
CA LEU A 705 -2.61 36.10 -47.88
C LEU A 705 -2.27 37.24 -46.91
N ASN A 706 -3.20 37.63 -46.04
CA ASN A 706 -2.98 38.68 -45.04
C ASN A 706 -1.96 38.29 -43.95
N ARG A 707 -1.63 37.00 -43.83
CA ARG A 707 -0.55 36.54 -42.92
C ARG A 707 0.85 36.84 -43.45
N ASN A 708 0.98 37.24 -44.71
CA ASN A 708 2.25 37.62 -45.34
C ASN A 708 3.37 36.58 -45.12
N THR A 709 3.04 35.29 -45.25
CA THR A 709 3.96 34.19 -44.94
C THR A 709 5.24 34.28 -45.78
N SER A 710 6.38 33.90 -45.21
CA SER A 710 7.64 33.81 -45.97
C SER A 710 7.60 32.69 -47.02
N ASN A 711 8.56 32.65 -47.96
CA ASN A 711 8.64 31.55 -48.92
C ASN A 711 8.95 30.21 -48.23
N VAL A 712 9.77 30.22 -47.16
CA VAL A 712 10.05 29.03 -46.35
C VAL A 712 8.77 28.53 -45.71
N GLU A 713 8.05 29.41 -45.04
CA GLU A 713 6.81 29.10 -44.33
C GLU A 713 5.69 28.67 -45.29
N PHE A 714 5.63 29.26 -46.49
CA PHE A 714 4.71 28.83 -47.54
C PHE A 714 5.00 27.40 -48.00
N ILE A 715 6.24 27.05 -48.31
CA ILE A 715 6.61 25.68 -48.72
C ILE A 715 6.39 24.69 -47.59
N THR A 716 6.74 25.02 -46.35
CA THR A 716 6.41 24.21 -45.17
C THR A 716 4.92 23.94 -45.06
N ASN A 717 4.06 24.97 -45.22
CA ASN A 717 2.62 24.79 -45.19
C ASN A 717 2.13 23.84 -46.31
N LEU A 718 2.75 23.82 -47.49
CA LEU A 718 2.40 22.87 -48.56
C LEU A 718 2.73 21.42 -48.17
N TYR A 719 3.93 21.18 -47.64
CA TYR A 719 4.36 19.85 -47.19
C TYR A 719 3.47 19.32 -46.05
N LEU A 720 3.18 20.17 -45.05
CA LEU A 720 2.28 19.82 -43.95
C LEU A 720 0.85 19.55 -44.44
N THR A 721 0.37 20.32 -45.41
CA THR A 721 -1.00 20.16 -45.93
C THR A 721 -1.14 18.89 -46.75
N PHE A 722 -0.24 18.65 -47.70
CA PHE A 722 -0.42 17.61 -48.72
C PHE A 722 0.21 16.28 -48.38
N PHE A 723 1.22 16.27 -47.50
CA PHE A 723 1.98 15.07 -47.15
C PHE A 723 2.04 14.82 -45.63
N GLN A 724 1.45 15.70 -44.82
CA GLN A 724 1.41 15.61 -43.35
C GLN A 724 2.80 15.46 -42.71
N ARG A 725 3.80 16.13 -43.28
CA ARG A 725 5.18 16.10 -42.79
C ARG A 725 5.88 17.43 -43.08
N GLU A 726 6.95 17.72 -42.35
CA GLU A 726 7.86 18.81 -42.68
C GLU A 726 8.66 18.48 -43.96
N PRO A 727 9.13 19.48 -44.71
CA PRO A 727 9.99 19.26 -45.86
C PRO A 727 11.35 18.74 -45.41
N GLU A 728 11.86 17.74 -46.11
CA GLU A 728 13.26 17.38 -46.01
C GLU A 728 14.15 18.53 -46.51
N ALA A 729 15.36 18.66 -45.96
CA ALA A 729 16.27 19.76 -46.26
C ALA A 729 16.51 19.95 -47.78
N GLY A 730 16.61 18.84 -48.53
CA GLY A 730 16.77 18.87 -49.99
C GLY A 730 15.51 19.35 -50.73
N GLY A 731 14.32 18.91 -50.31
CA GLY A 731 13.05 19.30 -50.90
C GLY A 731 12.70 20.76 -50.63
N LEU A 732 12.94 21.24 -49.40
CA LEU A 732 12.80 22.66 -49.07
C LEU A 732 13.71 23.52 -49.94
N THR A 733 14.99 23.13 -50.04
CA THR A 733 15.98 23.85 -50.85
C THR A 733 15.54 23.92 -52.32
N PHE A 734 15.13 22.80 -52.90
CA PHE A 734 14.65 22.73 -54.28
C PHE A 734 13.50 23.73 -54.54
N TRP A 735 12.45 23.72 -53.71
CA TRP A 735 11.30 24.59 -53.92
C TRP A 735 11.61 26.07 -53.70
N LEU A 736 12.49 26.39 -52.76
CA LEU A 736 12.97 27.77 -52.56
C LEU A 736 13.77 28.27 -53.78
N GLU A 737 14.59 27.43 -54.39
CA GLU A 737 15.30 27.75 -55.63
C GLU A 737 14.33 27.94 -56.81
N GLN A 738 13.29 27.10 -56.91
CA GLN A 738 12.23 27.29 -57.92
C GLN A 738 11.53 28.64 -57.75
N LEU A 739 11.12 29.01 -56.53
CA LEU A 739 10.52 30.31 -56.26
C LEU A 739 11.49 31.47 -56.57
N ALA A 740 12.78 31.33 -56.26
CA ALA A 740 13.79 32.32 -56.58
C ALA A 740 14.03 32.47 -58.10
N SER A 741 13.82 31.40 -58.87
CA SER A 741 13.94 31.39 -60.33
C SER A 741 12.72 31.97 -61.07
N GLY A 742 11.68 32.39 -60.34
CA GLY A 742 10.48 33.04 -60.88
C GLY A 742 9.24 32.15 -60.97
N VAL A 743 9.29 30.91 -60.47
CA VAL A 743 8.10 30.08 -60.27
C VAL A 743 7.21 30.76 -59.23
N THR A 744 5.93 30.91 -59.54
CA THR A 744 4.96 31.52 -58.61
C THR A 744 4.58 30.54 -57.50
N ARG A 745 4.10 31.07 -56.37
CA ARG A 745 3.57 30.24 -55.27
C ARG A 745 2.45 29.28 -55.71
N ASN A 746 1.62 29.71 -56.67
CA ASN A 746 0.57 28.87 -57.23
C ASN A 746 1.11 27.74 -58.12
N GLU A 747 2.15 28.01 -58.91
CA GLU A 747 2.84 26.97 -59.68
C GLU A 747 3.58 25.98 -58.78
N ALA A 748 4.20 26.46 -57.69
CA ALA A 748 4.79 25.59 -56.68
C ALA A 748 3.74 24.69 -56.02
N MET A 749 2.61 25.24 -55.57
CA MET A 749 1.49 24.46 -55.03
C MET A 749 0.94 23.43 -56.02
N ALA A 750 0.82 23.78 -57.31
CA ALA A 750 0.42 22.83 -58.35
C ALA A 750 1.38 21.63 -58.43
N GLY A 751 2.68 21.86 -58.24
CA GLY A 751 3.69 20.80 -58.16
C GLY A 751 3.40 19.75 -57.07
N PHE A 752 2.81 20.15 -55.94
CA PHE A 752 2.39 19.22 -54.87
C PHE A 752 1.05 18.55 -55.22
N LEU A 753 0.05 19.33 -55.62
CA LEU A 753 -1.32 18.85 -55.88
C LEU A 753 -1.40 17.81 -57.01
N PHE A 754 -0.45 17.83 -57.94
CA PHE A 754 -0.38 16.92 -59.07
C PHE A 754 0.78 15.92 -58.97
N SER A 755 1.45 15.83 -57.83
CA SER A 755 2.52 14.85 -57.63
C SER A 755 1.98 13.42 -57.46
N GLN A 756 2.85 12.44 -57.77
CA GLN A 756 2.56 11.04 -57.47
C GLN A 756 2.44 10.81 -55.96
N GLU A 757 3.24 11.52 -55.15
CA GLU A 757 3.22 11.47 -53.69
C GLU A 757 1.85 11.89 -53.13
N PHE A 758 1.23 12.94 -53.66
CA PHE A 758 -0.12 13.36 -53.27
C PHE A 758 -1.15 12.29 -53.63
N THR A 759 -1.00 11.66 -54.80
CA THR A 759 -1.88 10.60 -55.26
C THR A 759 -1.81 9.37 -54.35
N ASP A 760 -0.61 9.02 -53.88
CA ASP A 760 -0.37 7.89 -52.98
C ASP A 760 -0.83 8.21 -51.55
N PHE A 761 -0.61 9.44 -51.08
CA PHE A 761 -1.13 9.95 -49.82
C PHE A 761 -2.67 9.84 -49.74
N MET A 762 -3.38 10.32 -50.76
CA MET A 762 -4.85 10.23 -50.81
C MET A 762 -5.33 8.77 -50.85
N ARG A 763 -4.63 7.89 -51.60
CA ARG A 763 -4.95 6.46 -51.67
C ARG A 763 -4.81 5.77 -50.31
N ALA A 764 -3.78 6.11 -49.53
CA ALA A 764 -3.56 5.55 -48.19
C ALA A 764 -4.69 5.91 -47.22
N LEU A 765 -5.38 7.03 -47.44
CA LEU A 765 -6.54 7.46 -46.67
C LEU A 765 -7.87 6.87 -47.18
N GLY A 766 -7.83 6.00 -48.21
CA GLY A 766 -9.03 5.42 -48.82
C GLY A 766 -9.81 6.41 -49.70
N LEU A 767 -9.14 7.44 -50.25
CA LEU A 767 -9.73 8.53 -51.05
C LEU A 767 -9.25 8.58 -52.51
#